data_AF-W4AYW1-F1
#
_entry.id   AF-W4AYW1-F1
#
_cell.length_a   1.000
_cell.length_b   1.000
_cell.length_c   1.000
_cell.angle_alpha   90.00
_cell.angle_beta   90.00
_cell.angle_gamma   90.00
#
_symmetry.space_group_name_H-M   'P 1'
#
loop_
_entity.id
_entity.type
_entity.pdbx_description
1 polymer ?
#
loop_
_entity_poly.entity_id
_entity_poly.type
_entity_poly.pdbx_seq_one_letter_code
_entity_poly.pdbx_strand_id
1 'polypeptide(L)'
;MSKRILVVTSCTGEKLHKPINQLVFDDFKNENVLKQREAELLEFKERADEMYTGSQHLALMSGIKEYRKQGGEIDLCIISAGYGLLNEDAQIVPYEVTFNTMDSQTIKKWARQLEITQNLQKKVADYNLVFFLLGDKYLQAVEWPLKLQSNQKAIFFAGASSRSRILNWDDYHVLTIGEKEAKTLKYGLIGIKGYLFAHLLRNIITSNIDQKWSTIMNHPDQVREFILESIDSTKQPELFSDSSEKEDLLRFYNEMFPVPDELVAINCIEEPRFYLPENDDRVDPNYDFMADFSEKNRNPLENDVYAHQIFERPQFDGLLVSKVNIDNATKQKNLMINDMGLHDFYRLPREYPIMGDCGAFSYIDKEVPPYTTQEIIDYYHNLGFDYGVSIDHLIVGPFQRDENIRNRRYELTLTMAEEFIRMYRENRETSNYQFHPIGIVQGWDPPSFRRAVEHLIGLGYDYVALGGLAREQSEKIYEILKEIAPVIPDPTFRMHLFGVARDMKTMESFHKLGVTSFDSSSPLRRAWLGTGHNYHTLSGKHYTAIRIPEAKETSGRVKKMMQNNDEIEFDDYKRLEQGALIALREFSDGEREISSTLEAILEYDKILGENREVHEDLYREVLSERPWEQCDCNICKEIGIDVIVFRGNNRNRRRGFHNTHVYYSQIQELKKRWNK
;
A
#
# COMPACT_ATOMS: atom_id res chain seq x y z
N MET A 1 -14.93 10.10 33.78
CA MET A 1 -15.99 10.43 32.81
C MET A 1 -16.42 9.13 32.15
N SER A 2 -17.72 8.93 31.93
CA SER A 2 -18.23 7.79 31.16
C SER A 2 -17.62 7.79 29.76
N LYS A 3 -17.29 6.61 29.24
CA LYS A 3 -16.68 6.45 27.92
C LYS A 3 -17.74 6.61 26.86
N ARG A 4 -17.49 7.48 25.87
CA ARG A 4 -18.43 7.68 24.76
C ARG A 4 -18.19 6.62 23.70
N ILE A 5 -19.24 5.85 23.40
CA ILE A 5 -19.20 4.71 22.47
C ILE A 5 -20.03 5.03 21.23
N LEU A 6 -19.45 4.84 20.04
CA LEU A 6 -20.15 4.99 18.76
C LEU A 6 -20.15 3.66 18.01
N VAL A 7 -21.30 3.31 17.42
CA VAL A 7 -21.42 2.23 16.45
C VAL A 7 -21.76 2.82 15.10
N VAL A 8 -21.00 2.43 14.07
CA VAL A 8 -21.21 2.82 12.69
C VAL A 8 -21.58 1.57 11.90
N THR A 9 -22.81 1.52 11.39
CA THR A 9 -23.33 0.41 10.57
C THR A 9 -23.67 0.89 9.16
N SER A 10 -23.94 -0.03 8.25
CA SER A 10 -24.43 0.28 6.90
C SER A 10 -25.96 0.24 6.83
N CYS A 11 -26.56 1.03 5.96
CA CYS A 11 -27.98 0.92 5.63
C CYS A 11 -28.33 -0.48 5.06
N THR A 12 -29.57 -0.92 5.23
CA THR A 12 -30.04 -2.21 4.70
C THR A 12 -30.93 -2.04 3.47
N GLY A 13 -30.89 -3.03 2.58
CA GLY A 13 -31.82 -3.09 1.44
C GLY A 13 -33.27 -3.25 1.90
N GLU A 14 -33.49 -4.06 2.92
CA GLU A 14 -34.78 -4.22 3.58
C GLU A 14 -35.15 -2.98 4.40
N LYS A 15 -36.36 -2.48 4.19
CA LYS A 15 -36.96 -1.33 4.87
C LYS A 15 -38.37 -1.66 5.35
N LEU A 16 -38.84 -0.91 6.35
CA LEU A 16 -40.16 -1.07 6.96
C LEU A 16 -41.28 -0.88 5.92
N HIS A 17 -41.14 0.11 5.06
CA HIS A 17 -42.06 0.39 3.96
C HIS A 17 -41.36 0.14 2.62
N LYS A 18 -42.08 -0.48 1.68
CA LYS A 18 -41.62 -0.76 0.30
C LYS A 18 -42.65 -0.31 -0.74
N PRO A 19 -43.00 0.98 -0.83
CA PRO A 19 -43.91 1.46 -1.85
C PRO A 19 -43.31 1.29 -3.26
N ILE A 20 -44.15 1.21 -4.29
CA ILE A 20 -43.70 1.00 -5.68
C ILE A 20 -42.87 2.20 -6.18
N ASN A 21 -43.17 3.40 -5.70
CA ASN A 21 -42.53 4.67 -6.09
C ASN A 21 -41.38 5.10 -5.18
N GLN A 22 -40.72 4.16 -4.48
CA GLN A 22 -39.51 4.40 -3.67
C GLN A 22 -38.47 5.26 -4.39
N LEU A 23 -37.66 5.99 -3.62
CA LEU A 23 -36.57 6.76 -4.21
C LEU A 23 -35.53 5.82 -4.84
N VAL A 24 -35.08 6.16 -6.05
CA VAL A 24 -34.01 5.44 -6.75
C VAL A 24 -32.76 6.30 -6.85
N PHE A 25 -31.64 5.72 -7.31
CA PHE A 25 -30.35 6.40 -7.34
C PHE A 25 -30.38 7.76 -8.07
N ASP A 26 -31.13 7.86 -9.17
CA ASP A 26 -31.24 9.10 -9.94
C ASP A 26 -31.96 10.23 -9.19
N ASP A 27 -32.89 9.89 -8.27
CA ASP A 27 -33.60 10.88 -7.45
C ASP A 27 -32.61 11.64 -6.54
N PHE A 28 -31.53 10.99 -6.08
CA PHE A 28 -30.53 11.60 -5.19
C PHE A 28 -29.53 12.51 -5.92
N LYS A 29 -29.44 12.47 -7.24
CA LYS A 29 -28.49 13.29 -8.01
C LYS A 29 -28.86 14.76 -8.06
N ASN A 30 -30.12 15.11 -7.81
CA ASN A 30 -30.62 16.47 -7.87
C ASN A 30 -31.44 16.80 -6.63
N GLU A 31 -31.00 17.79 -5.85
CA GLU A 31 -31.62 18.14 -4.58
C GLU A 31 -33.10 18.57 -4.70
N ASN A 32 -33.47 19.23 -5.81
CA ASN A 32 -34.86 19.65 -6.02
C ASN A 32 -35.76 18.45 -6.36
N VAL A 33 -35.25 17.52 -7.18
CA VAL A 33 -35.96 16.27 -7.49
C VAL A 33 -36.10 15.44 -6.22
N LEU A 34 -35.04 15.31 -5.43
CA LEU A 34 -35.05 14.60 -4.17
C LEU A 34 -36.14 15.17 -3.24
N LYS A 35 -36.15 16.48 -2.99
CA LYS A 35 -37.16 17.12 -2.12
C LYS A 35 -38.59 16.89 -2.60
N GLN A 36 -38.82 16.95 -3.91
CA GLN A 36 -40.15 16.68 -4.48
C GLN A 36 -40.56 15.22 -4.24
N ARG A 37 -39.67 14.28 -4.56
CA ARG A 37 -39.93 12.84 -4.45
C ARG A 37 -40.04 12.38 -2.99
N GLU A 38 -39.31 13.01 -2.07
CA GLU A 38 -39.47 12.82 -0.63
C GLU A 38 -40.86 13.27 -0.15
N ALA A 39 -41.39 14.38 -0.67
CA ALA A 39 -42.73 14.86 -0.31
C ALA A 39 -43.83 13.88 -0.76
N GLU A 40 -43.64 13.19 -1.90
CA GLU A 40 -44.54 12.12 -2.37
C GLU A 40 -44.57 10.90 -1.44
N LEU A 41 -43.53 10.70 -0.64
CA LEU A 41 -43.34 9.55 0.24
C LEU A 41 -43.50 9.90 1.72
N LEU A 42 -44.03 11.09 2.03
CA LEU A 42 -44.10 11.61 3.40
C LEU A 42 -44.89 10.70 4.35
N GLU A 43 -45.90 9.99 3.85
CA GLU A 43 -46.70 9.02 4.64
C GLU A 43 -45.88 7.82 5.12
N PHE A 44 -44.76 7.52 4.45
CA PHE A 44 -43.85 6.43 4.79
C PHE A 44 -42.58 6.93 5.49
N LYS A 45 -42.52 8.22 5.86
CA LYS A 45 -41.36 8.79 6.54
C LYS A 45 -41.23 8.19 7.93
N GLU A 46 -40.04 7.73 8.27
CA GLU A 46 -39.76 7.11 9.56
C GLU A 46 -38.33 7.46 10.03
N ARG A 47 -38.06 7.29 11.31
CA ARG A 47 -36.68 7.37 11.85
C ARG A 47 -35.80 6.29 11.23
N ALA A 48 -34.52 6.60 10.99
CA ALA A 48 -33.59 5.67 10.37
C ALA A 48 -33.44 4.35 11.16
N ASP A 49 -33.47 4.39 12.50
CA ASP A 49 -33.40 3.21 13.36
C ASP A 49 -34.60 2.27 13.27
N GLU A 50 -35.78 2.78 12.90
CA GLU A 50 -37.00 1.98 12.70
C GLU A 50 -37.25 1.69 11.21
N MET A 51 -36.74 2.53 10.29
CA MET A 51 -36.88 2.36 8.84
C MET A 51 -36.15 1.11 8.33
N TYR A 52 -34.93 0.84 8.80
CA TYR A 52 -34.14 -0.29 8.31
C TYR A 52 -34.57 -1.59 8.99
N THR A 53 -34.81 -2.66 8.21
CA THR A 53 -35.31 -3.94 8.72
C THR A 53 -34.46 -5.14 8.30
N GLY A 54 -33.26 -4.90 7.75
CA GLY A 54 -32.34 -6.00 7.42
C GLY A 54 -31.80 -6.71 8.66
N SER A 55 -31.42 -7.98 8.51
CA SER A 55 -31.01 -8.86 9.62
C SER A 55 -29.87 -8.30 10.48
N GLN A 56 -28.87 -7.64 9.88
CA GLN A 56 -27.79 -6.97 10.62
C GLN A 56 -28.34 -5.86 11.53
N HIS A 57 -29.20 -5.00 10.98
CA HIS A 57 -29.77 -3.86 11.68
C HIS A 57 -30.66 -4.31 12.83
N LEU A 58 -31.58 -5.24 12.57
CA LEU A 58 -32.48 -5.78 13.60
C LEU A 58 -31.72 -6.44 14.76
N ALA A 59 -30.69 -7.24 14.44
CA ALA A 59 -29.87 -7.88 15.46
C ALA A 59 -29.10 -6.85 16.30
N LEU A 60 -28.48 -5.86 15.64
CA LEU A 60 -27.78 -4.75 16.30
C LEU A 60 -28.71 -3.96 17.23
N MET A 61 -29.88 -3.53 16.71
CA MET A 61 -30.84 -2.73 17.46
C MET A 61 -31.43 -3.50 18.65
N SER A 62 -31.60 -4.82 18.55
CA SER A 62 -32.00 -5.64 19.68
C SER A 62 -31.00 -5.53 20.83
N GLY A 63 -29.69 -5.60 20.57
CA GLY A 63 -28.65 -5.43 21.57
C GLY A 63 -28.57 -4.02 22.13
N ILE A 64 -28.66 -3.00 21.27
CA ILE A 64 -28.66 -1.58 21.70
C ILE A 64 -29.86 -1.28 22.61
N LYS A 65 -31.06 -1.73 22.25
CA LYS A 65 -32.28 -1.53 23.05
C LYS A 65 -32.16 -2.19 24.44
N GLU A 66 -31.60 -3.40 24.50
CA GLU A 66 -31.34 -4.11 25.77
C GLU A 66 -30.30 -3.38 26.63
N TYR A 67 -29.20 -2.93 26.02
CA TYR A 67 -28.13 -2.19 26.68
C TYR A 67 -28.60 -0.85 27.26
N ARG A 68 -29.33 -0.05 26.46
CA ARG A 68 -29.90 1.23 26.90
C ARG A 68 -30.91 1.07 28.02
N LYS A 69 -31.69 -0.02 28.03
CA LYS A 69 -32.65 -0.32 29.11
C LYS A 69 -31.97 -0.50 30.48
N GLN A 70 -30.70 -0.93 30.49
CA GLN A 70 -29.89 -1.08 31.70
C GLN A 70 -29.09 0.19 32.06
N GLY A 71 -29.40 1.32 31.42
CA GLY A 71 -28.72 2.60 31.67
C GLY A 71 -27.40 2.78 30.90
N GLY A 72 -27.09 1.90 29.95
CA GLY A 72 -25.93 2.06 29.09
C GLY A 72 -26.11 3.16 28.04
N GLU A 73 -25.09 3.98 27.83
CA GLU A 73 -25.06 5.01 26.78
C GLU A 73 -24.24 4.54 25.58
N ILE A 74 -24.83 4.60 24.39
CA ILE A 74 -24.19 4.25 23.12
C ILE A 74 -24.91 4.97 21.98
N ASP A 75 -24.16 5.52 21.03
CA ASP A 75 -24.72 6.20 19.87
C ASP A 75 -24.59 5.34 18.61
N LEU A 76 -25.52 5.51 17.68
CA LEU A 76 -25.57 4.80 16.40
C LEU A 76 -25.53 5.80 15.24
N CYS A 77 -24.65 5.53 14.28
CA CYS A 77 -24.65 6.15 12.97
C CYS A 77 -24.79 5.10 11.87
N ILE A 78 -25.44 5.50 10.78
CA ILE A 78 -25.74 4.63 9.64
C ILE A 78 -25.17 5.28 8.38
N ILE A 79 -24.26 4.58 7.70
CA ILE A 79 -23.78 4.98 6.37
C ILE A 79 -24.84 4.53 5.35
N SER A 80 -25.48 5.51 4.74
CA SER A 80 -26.53 5.37 3.73
C SER A 80 -25.98 5.69 2.34
N ALA A 81 -26.22 4.80 1.39
CA ALA A 81 -25.92 5.05 -0.02
C ALA A 81 -26.85 6.09 -0.67
N GLY A 82 -27.94 6.50 0.00
CA GLY A 82 -28.80 7.60 -0.46
C GLY A 82 -28.50 8.91 0.27
N TYR A 83 -28.41 8.87 1.60
CA TYR A 83 -28.40 10.05 2.46
C TYR A 83 -27.04 10.37 3.10
N GLY A 84 -25.98 9.63 2.78
CA GLY A 84 -24.67 9.83 3.41
C GLY A 84 -24.64 9.32 4.85
N LEU A 85 -24.13 10.10 5.80
CA LEU A 85 -24.06 9.69 7.21
C LEU A 85 -25.33 10.12 7.98
N LEU A 86 -26.08 9.15 8.48
CA LEU A 86 -27.31 9.36 9.26
C LEU A 86 -27.06 9.13 10.76
N ASN A 87 -27.63 10.00 11.60
CA ASN A 87 -27.89 9.64 13.01
C ASN A 87 -29.11 8.70 13.06
N GLU A 88 -29.26 7.96 14.16
CA GLU A 88 -30.35 6.98 14.33
C GLU A 88 -31.76 7.59 14.26
N ASP A 89 -31.93 8.85 14.67
CA ASP A 89 -33.20 9.58 14.70
C ASP A 89 -33.52 10.33 13.39
N ALA A 90 -32.61 10.29 12.42
CA ALA A 90 -32.78 10.97 11.15
C ALA A 90 -34.05 10.50 10.43
N GLN A 91 -34.86 11.45 9.99
CA GLN A 91 -36.14 11.18 9.34
C GLN A 91 -35.93 10.93 7.85
N ILE A 92 -36.13 9.70 7.39
CA ILE A 92 -35.90 9.28 6.00
C ILE A 92 -37.16 8.66 5.39
N VAL A 93 -37.27 8.71 4.06
CA VAL A 93 -38.30 7.96 3.32
C VAL A 93 -37.71 6.71 2.65
N PRO A 94 -38.55 5.73 2.25
CA PRO A 94 -38.11 4.52 1.59
C PRO A 94 -37.36 4.75 0.26
N TYR A 95 -36.28 3.99 0.04
CA TYR A 95 -35.42 4.11 -1.15
C TYR A 95 -34.74 2.78 -1.52
N GLU A 96 -34.36 2.61 -2.79
CA GLU A 96 -33.67 1.44 -3.32
C GLU A 96 -32.30 1.83 -3.89
N VAL A 97 -31.35 2.13 -2.99
CA VAL A 97 -29.96 2.47 -3.33
C VAL A 97 -29.02 1.76 -2.36
N THR A 98 -27.95 1.16 -2.89
CA THR A 98 -26.92 0.48 -2.10
C THR A 98 -25.56 0.58 -2.77
N PHE A 99 -24.49 0.71 -1.98
CA PHE A 99 -23.13 0.63 -2.52
C PHE A 99 -22.77 -0.77 -3.03
N ASN A 100 -23.51 -1.81 -2.61
CA ASN A 100 -23.21 -3.19 -3.01
C ASN A 100 -23.40 -3.44 -4.51
N THR A 101 -24.21 -2.64 -5.20
CA THR A 101 -24.45 -2.74 -6.65
C THR A 101 -23.52 -1.84 -7.47
N MET A 102 -22.68 -1.04 -6.82
CA MET A 102 -21.78 -0.07 -7.47
C MET A 102 -20.34 -0.63 -7.59
N ASP A 103 -19.62 -0.23 -8.63
CA ASP A 103 -18.17 -0.47 -8.72
C ASP A 103 -17.39 0.47 -7.78
N SER A 104 -16.10 0.15 -7.55
CA SER A 104 -15.28 0.88 -6.58
C SER A 104 -15.07 2.36 -6.90
N GLN A 105 -15.11 2.75 -8.18
CA GLN A 105 -14.93 4.16 -8.56
C GLN A 105 -16.22 4.94 -8.31
N THR A 106 -17.37 4.40 -8.72
CA THR A 106 -18.68 5.01 -8.43
C THR A 106 -18.91 5.18 -6.94
N ILE A 107 -18.55 4.19 -6.11
CA ILE A 107 -18.67 4.30 -4.65
C ILE A 107 -17.89 5.50 -4.12
N LYS A 108 -16.62 5.64 -4.50
CA LYS A 108 -15.76 6.72 -4.00
C LYS A 108 -16.29 8.09 -4.42
N LYS A 109 -16.65 8.25 -5.70
CA LYS A 109 -17.20 9.51 -6.23
C LYS A 109 -18.51 9.88 -5.54
N TRP A 110 -19.43 8.93 -5.44
CA TRP A 110 -20.72 9.15 -4.80
C TRP A 110 -20.59 9.43 -3.30
N ALA A 111 -19.71 8.70 -2.59
CA ALA A 111 -19.46 8.92 -1.17
C ALA A 111 -18.84 10.28 -0.86
N ARG A 112 -17.99 10.81 -1.75
CA ARG A 112 -17.46 12.19 -1.66
C ARG A 112 -18.58 13.23 -1.81
N GLN A 113 -19.49 13.03 -2.77
CA GLN A 113 -20.65 13.92 -2.95
C GLN A 113 -21.58 13.91 -1.73
N LEU A 114 -21.71 12.76 -1.07
CA LEU A 114 -22.47 12.60 0.18
C LEU A 114 -21.70 13.05 1.45
N GLU A 115 -20.46 13.54 1.29
CA GLU A 115 -19.58 13.97 2.39
C GLU A 115 -19.43 12.92 3.52
N ILE A 116 -19.44 11.63 3.18
CA ILE A 116 -19.47 10.53 4.17
C ILE A 116 -18.25 10.60 5.08
N THR A 117 -17.05 10.69 4.51
CA THR A 117 -15.79 10.73 5.28
C THR A 117 -15.73 11.97 6.17
N GLN A 118 -16.08 13.14 5.65
CA GLN A 118 -16.00 14.41 6.37
C GLN A 118 -16.95 14.42 7.57
N ASN A 119 -18.19 13.99 7.37
CA ASN A 119 -19.18 13.90 8.43
C ASN A 119 -18.83 12.82 9.45
N LEU A 120 -18.28 11.69 8.99
CA LEU A 120 -17.83 10.62 9.87
C LEU A 120 -16.61 11.05 10.71
N GLN A 121 -15.64 11.75 10.12
CA GLN A 121 -14.47 12.29 10.82
C GLN A 121 -14.88 13.27 11.93
N LYS A 122 -15.83 14.18 11.65
CA LYS A 122 -16.38 15.10 12.65
C LYS A 122 -17.05 14.33 13.78
N LYS A 123 -17.89 13.34 13.44
CA LYS A 123 -18.61 12.53 14.42
C LYS A 123 -17.65 11.72 15.30
N VAL A 124 -16.67 11.04 14.71
CA VAL A 124 -15.72 10.16 15.41
C VAL A 124 -14.88 10.92 16.44
N ALA A 125 -14.56 12.19 16.22
CA ALA A 125 -13.75 13.00 17.13
C ALA A 125 -14.30 13.09 18.57
N ASP A 126 -15.61 12.86 18.74
CA ASP A 126 -16.33 12.99 20.01
C ASP A 126 -16.38 11.71 20.85
N TYR A 127 -15.84 10.58 20.36
CA TYR A 127 -16.01 9.25 20.96
C TYR A 127 -14.67 8.60 21.32
N ASN A 128 -14.62 7.84 22.42
CA ASN A 128 -13.41 7.14 22.81
C ASN A 128 -13.26 5.80 22.07
N LEU A 129 -14.37 5.12 21.82
CA LEU A 129 -14.40 3.82 21.18
C LEU A 129 -15.40 3.83 20.02
N VAL A 130 -14.93 3.45 18.83
CA VAL A 130 -15.75 3.42 17.63
C VAL A 130 -15.78 2.01 17.05
N PHE A 131 -16.98 1.48 16.87
CA PHE A 131 -17.20 0.18 16.27
C PHE A 131 -17.71 0.30 14.84
N PHE A 132 -17.05 -0.36 13.89
CA PHE A 132 -17.44 -0.35 12.48
C PHE A 132 -17.99 -1.72 12.07
N LEU A 133 -19.31 -1.79 11.83
CA LEU A 133 -20.02 -2.97 11.35
C LEU A 133 -20.30 -2.83 9.84
N LEU A 134 -19.24 -2.64 9.06
CA LEU A 134 -19.35 -2.29 7.63
C LEU A 134 -18.93 -3.46 6.74
N GLY A 135 -19.70 -3.72 5.68
CA GLY A 135 -19.28 -4.59 4.58
C GLY A 135 -18.18 -3.94 3.72
N ASP A 136 -17.49 -4.73 2.89
CA ASP A 136 -16.34 -4.24 2.12
C ASP A 136 -16.68 -3.02 1.23
N LYS A 137 -17.84 -3.03 0.58
CA LYS A 137 -18.31 -1.92 -0.27
C LYS A 137 -18.60 -0.63 0.52
N TYR A 138 -19.05 -0.75 1.77
CA TYR A 138 -19.25 0.39 2.65
C TYR A 138 -17.94 0.87 3.27
N LEU A 139 -16.98 -0.02 3.51
CA LEU A 139 -15.60 0.37 3.86
C LEU A 139 -14.94 1.14 2.72
N GLN A 140 -15.27 0.84 1.45
CA GLN A 140 -14.81 1.60 0.27
C GLN A 140 -15.44 3.01 0.17
N ALA A 141 -16.57 3.26 0.81
CA ALA A 141 -17.23 4.56 0.84
C ALA A 141 -16.60 5.54 1.86
N VAL A 142 -15.61 5.09 2.63
CA VAL A 142 -14.86 5.91 3.58
C VAL A 142 -13.42 6.03 3.11
N GLU A 143 -12.87 7.24 3.15
CA GLU A 143 -11.46 7.49 2.86
C GLU A 143 -10.65 7.30 4.15
N TRP A 144 -9.84 6.25 4.18
CA TRP A 144 -9.03 5.89 5.34
C TRP A 144 -7.59 6.43 5.22
N PRO A 145 -6.90 6.71 6.34
CA PRO A 145 -7.41 6.61 7.72
C PRO A 145 -8.28 7.79 8.13
N LEU A 146 -9.17 7.55 9.10
CA LEU A 146 -9.73 8.64 9.90
C LEU A 146 -8.67 9.04 10.93
N LYS A 147 -8.55 10.34 11.19
CA LYS A 147 -7.65 10.88 12.19
C LYS A 147 -8.21 10.56 13.57
N LEU A 148 -7.62 9.58 14.24
CA LEU A 148 -7.90 9.24 15.63
C LEU A 148 -6.94 9.97 16.56
N GLN A 149 -7.42 10.39 17.72
CA GLN A 149 -6.63 10.88 18.84
C GLN A 149 -6.01 9.68 19.59
N SER A 150 -4.93 9.90 20.33
CA SER A 150 -4.18 8.84 21.04
C SER A 150 -5.01 8.06 22.07
N ASN A 151 -6.09 8.65 22.58
CA ASN A 151 -7.02 8.03 23.52
C ASN A 151 -8.24 7.38 22.82
N GLN A 152 -8.25 7.31 21.49
CA GLN A 152 -9.31 6.66 20.71
C GLN A 152 -8.88 5.27 20.25
N LYS A 153 -9.86 4.41 19.99
CA LYS A 153 -9.68 3.08 19.40
C LYS A 153 -10.81 2.81 18.40
N ALA A 154 -10.49 2.18 17.27
CA ALA A 154 -11.46 1.76 16.26
C ALA A 154 -11.45 0.24 16.10
N ILE A 155 -12.61 -0.40 16.28
CA ILE A 155 -12.76 -1.86 16.21
C ILE A 155 -13.71 -2.22 15.07
N PHE A 156 -13.21 -2.97 14.10
CA PHE A 156 -13.90 -3.33 12.88
C PHE A 156 -14.41 -4.76 12.93
N PHE A 157 -15.70 -4.92 12.70
CA PHE A 157 -16.36 -6.20 12.48
C PHE A 157 -16.37 -6.44 10.97
N ALA A 158 -15.32 -7.09 10.45
CA ALA A 158 -15.04 -7.13 9.01
C ALA A 158 -14.63 -8.53 8.53
N GLY A 159 -14.79 -8.75 7.22
CA GLY A 159 -14.30 -9.97 6.59
C GLY A 159 -12.77 -9.97 6.49
N ALA A 160 -12.17 -11.17 6.38
CA ALA A 160 -10.71 -11.32 6.28
C ALA A 160 -10.10 -10.56 5.10
N SER A 161 -10.84 -10.40 3.99
CA SER A 161 -10.42 -9.66 2.80
C SER A 161 -10.28 -8.14 3.02
N SER A 162 -10.91 -7.58 4.05
CA SER A 162 -10.83 -6.16 4.35
C SER A 162 -9.67 -5.82 5.30
N ARG A 163 -8.93 -6.80 5.84
CA ARG A 163 -7.80 -6.57 6.76
C ARG A 163 -6.72 -5.68 6.16
N SER A 164 -6.33 -5.95 4.91
CA SER A 164 -5.34 -5.17 4.16
C SER A 164 -5.71 -3.69 4.01
N ARG A 165 -7.00 -3.37 4.09
CA ARG A 165 -7.52 -2.01 4.06
C ARG A 165 -7.56 -1.38 5.45
N ILE A 166 -7.56 -2.13 6.56
CA ILE A 166 -7.84 -1.61 7.91
C ILE A 166 -6.59 -1.58 8.79
N LEU A 167 -5.74 -2.62 8.75
CA LEU A 167 -4.65 -2.82 9.71
C LEU A 167 -3.35 -2.07 9.37
N ASN A 168 -3.41 -1.08 8.46
CA ASN A 168 -2.25 -0.26 8.09
C ASN A 168 -2.00 0.91 9.05
N TRP A 169 -2.91 1.14 10.01
CA TRP A 169 -2.88 2.32 10.90
C TRP A 169 -2.92 1.92 12.37
N ASP A 170 -2.40 2.77 13.23
CA ASP A 170 -2.39 2.56 14.68
C ASP A 170 -3.78 2.76 15.24
N ASP A 171 -4.11 2.07 16.33
CA ASP A 171 -5.42 2.11 17.01
C ASP A 171 -6.60 1.54 16.20
N TYR A 172 -6.32 0.87 15.08
CA TYR A 172 -7.27 0.16 14.25
C TYR A 172 -7.17 -1.35 14.53
N HIS A 173 -8.30 -1.97 14.85
CA HIS A 173 -8.38 -3.38 15.19
C HIS A 173 -9.46 -4.08 14.36
N VAL A 174 -9.26 -5.36 14.03
CA VAL A 174 -10.22 -6.16 13.25
C VAL A 174 -10.59 -7.43 14.00
N LEU A 175 -11.88 -7.58 14.30
CA LEU A 175 -12.49 -8.85 14.63
C LEU A 175 -12.96 -9.51 13.33
N THR A 176 -12.26 -10.56 12.88
CA THR A 176 -12.60 -11.20 11.60
C THR A 176 -13.87 -12.03 11.70
N ILE A 177 -14.77 -11.83 10.74
CA ILE A 177 -16.07 -12.50 10.69
C ILE A 177 -16.33 -12.95 9.25
N GLY A 178 -16.61 -14.24 9.07
CA GLY A 178 -16.89 -14.82 7.76
C GLY A 178 -17.84 -16.01 7.83
N GLU A 179 -17.78 -16.84 6.78
CA GLU A 179 -18.63 -18.03 6.64
C GLU A 179 -18.40 -19.06 7.75
N LYS A 180 -17.17 -19.16 8.26
CA LYS A 180 -16.82 -20.03 9.39
C LYS A 180 -17.65 -19.65 10.62
N GLU A 181 -17.58 -18.39 11.03
CA GLU A 181 -18.34 -17.89 12.19
C GLU A 181 -19.84 -18.04 11.98
N ALA A 182 -20.35 -17.71 10.78
CA ALA A 182 -21.78 -17.86 10.43
C ALA A 182 -22.26 -19.31 10.58
N LYS A 183 -21.48 -20.26 10.06
CA LYS A 183 -21.80 -21.70 10.15
C LYS A 183 -21.73 -22.21 11.58
N THR A 184 -20.65 -21.92 12.32
CA THR A 184 -20.45 -22.42 13.68
C THR A 184 -21.44 -21.81 14.67
N LEU A 185 -21.81 -20.55 14.49
CA LEU A 185 -22.81 -19.88 15.33
C LEU A 185 -24.25 -20.09 14.85
N LYS A 186 -24.47 -20.84 13.75
CA LYS A 186 -25.78 -21.11 13.14
C LYS A 186 -26.57 -19.82 12.89
N TYR A 187 -25.89 -18.77 12.41
CA TYR A 187 -26.48 -17.45 12.12
C TYR A 187 -26.18 -17.02 10.68
N GLY A 188 -27.10 -16.28 10.05
CA GLY A 188 -26.94 -15.84 8.66
C GLY A 188 -25.79 -14.85 8.49
N LEU A 189 -24.98 -15.04 7.43
CA LEU A 189 -23.80 -14.20 7.13
C LEU A 189 -24.12 -12.70 7.01
N ILE A 190 -25.31 -12.36 6.50
CA ILE A 190 -25.72 -10.95 6.37
C ILE A 190 -25.90 -10.29 7.75
N GLY A 191 -26.42 -11.02 8.74
CA GLY A 191 -26.77 -10.45 10.04
C GLY A 191 -25.74 -10.64 11.14
N ILE A 192 -24.74 -11.50 10.93
CA ILE A 192 -23.82 -11.95 11.98
C ILE A 192 -23.09 -10.81 12.70
N LYS A 193 -22.72 -9.73 12.02
CA LYS A 193 -22.03 -8.60 12.66
C LYS A 193 -22.89 -7.92 13.73
N GLY A 194 -24.16 -7.68 13.41
CA GLY A 194 -25.13 -7.12 14.36
C GLY A 194 -25.43 -8.08 15.51
N TYR A 195 -25.52 -9.38 15.21
CA TYR A 195 -25.69 -10.43 16.21
C TYR A 195 -24.53 -10.49 17.21
N LEU A 196 -23.28 -10.51 16.72
CA LEU A 196 -22.08 -10.54 17.56
C LEU A 196 -21.97 -9.28 18.42
N PHE A 197 -22.24 -8.11 17.85
CA PHE A 197 -22.21 -6.87 18.61
C PHE A 197 -23.31 -6.81 19.69
N ALA A 198 -24.50 -7.35 19.40
CA ALA A 198 -25.54 -7.49 20.42
C ALA A 198 -25.08 -8.39 21.59
N HIS A 199 -24.35 -9.47 21.29
CA HIS A 199 -23.77 -10.32 22.32
C HIS A 199 -22.67 -9.63 23.15
N LEU A 200 -21.84 -8.79 22.52
CA LEU A 200 -20.90 -7.93 23.24
C LEU A 200 -21.65 -7.05 24.25
N LEU A 201 -22.68 -6.33 23.80
CA LEU A 201 -23.46 -5.46 24.68
C LEU A 201 -24.15 -6.22 25.83
N ARG A 202 -24.68 -7.42 25.56
CA ARG A 202 -25.27 -8.30 26.58
C ARG A 202 -24.25 -8.72 27.64
N ASN A 203 -23.02 -9.01 27.25
CA ASN A 203 -21.97 -9.34 28.21
C ASN A 203 -21.53 -8.11 29.01
N ILE A 204 -21.54 -6.92 28.40
CA ILE A 204 -21.17 -5.67 29.07
C ILE A 204 -22.13 -5.35 30.22
N ILE A 205 -23.44 -5.52 30.03
CA ILE A 205 -24.45 -5.24 31.07
C ILE A 205 -24.45 -6.23 32.25
N THR A 206 -23.77 -7.37 32.16
CA THR A 206 -23.74 -8.37 33.25
C THR A 206 -22.97 -7.91 34.49
N SER A 207 -22.19 -6.84 34.38
CA SER A 207 -21.27 -6.37 35.42
C SER A 207 -21.11 -4.84 35.34
N ASN A 208 -20.08 -4.28 35.97
CA ASN A 208 -19.83 -2.84 35.91
C ASN A 208 -19.52 -2.39 34.45
N ILE A 209 -20.46 -1.67 33.84
CA ILE A 209 -20.41 -1.20 32.46
C ILE A 209 -19.13 -0.38 32.21
N ASP A 210 -18.82 0.58 33.08
CA ASP A 210 -17.64 1.44 32.95
C ASP A 210 -16.34 0.65 33.02
N GLN A 211 -16.31 -0.38 33.86
CA GLN A 211 -15.15 -1.27 33.99
C GLN A 211 -14.94 -2.08 32.71
N LYS A 212 -15.98 -2.69 32.12
CA LYS A 212 -15.82 -3.49 30.89
C LYS A 212 -15.42 -2.65 29.68
N TRP A 213 -15.98 -1.46 29.52
CA TRP A 213 -15.49 -0.52 28.50
C TRP A 213 -14.06 -0.07 28.78
N SER A 214 -13.65 -0.04 30.05
CA SER A 214 -12.26 0.23 30.41
C SER A 214 -11.30 -0.88 30.09
N THR A 215 -11.72 -2.11 30.28
CA THR A 215 -10.99 -3.27 29.79
C THR A 215 -10.82 -3.21 28.28
N ILE A 216 -11.91 -3.00 27.50
CA ILE A 216 -11.82 -2.95 26.02
C ILE A 216 -10.92 -1.80 25.53
N MET A 217 -10.98 -0.62 26.14
CA MET A 217 -10.12 0.50 25.73
C MET A 217 -8.62 0.20 25.92
N ASN A 218 -8.27 -0.54 26.96
CA ASN A 218 -6.88 -0.89 27.27
C ASN A 218 -6.44 -2.18 26.56
N HIS A 219 -7.37 -3.10 26.36
CA HIS A 219 -7.20 -4.41 25.74
C HIS A 219 -8.33 -4.67 24.73
N PRO A 220 -8.25 -4.09 23.51
CA PRO A 220 -9.30 -4.22 22.50
C PRO A 220 -9.62 -5.66 22.11
N ASP A 221 -8.67 -6.58 22.26
CA ASP A 221 -8.82 -8.02 22.07
C ASP A 221 -9.92 -8.64 22.93
N GLN A 222 -10.21 -8.06 24.10
CA GLN A 222 -11.23 -8.54 25.04
C GLN A 222 -12.65 -8.48 24.47
N VAL A 223 -12.87 -7.76 23.37
CA VAL A 223 -14.12 -7.84 22.59
C VAL A 223 -14.43 -9.28 22.18
N ARG A 224 -13.41 -10.05 21.79
CA ARG A 224 -13.58 -11.47 21.42
C ARG A 224 -14.11 -12.28 22.59
N GLU A 225 -13.43 -12.22 23.73
CA GLU A 225 -13.79 -13.02 24.92
C GLU A 225 -15.20 -12.69 25.41
N PHE A 226 -15.52 -11.40 25.52
CA PHE A 226 -16.85 -10.97 25.99
C PHE A 226 -17.98 -11.46 25.07
N ILE A 227 -17.75 -11.51 23.75
CA ILE A 227 -18.73 -12.07 22.81
C ILE A 227 -18.87 -13.58 23.01
N LEU A 228 -17.77 -14.32 23.11
CA LEU A 228 -17.79 -15.78 23.26
C LEU A 228 -18.45 -16.19 24.58
N GLU A 229 -18.10 -15.54 25.69
CA GLU A 229 -18.73 -15.73 27.01
C GLU A 229 -20.25 -15.50 26.95
N SER A 230 -20.68 -14.43 26.27
CA SER A 230 -22.10 -14.12 26.05
C SER A 230 -22.82 -15.26 25.34
N ILE A 231 -22.24 -15.74 24.24
CA ILE A 231 -22.84 -16.80 23.42
C ILE A 231 -22.93 -18.10 24.22
N ASP A 232 -21.87 -18.47 24.93
CA ASP A 232 -21.85 -19.67 25.76
C ASP A 232 -22.90 -19.63 26.87
N SER A 233 -23.10 -18.47 27.51
CA SER A 233 -24.12 -18.31 28.55
C SER A 233 -25.57 -18.50 28.04
N THR A 234 -25.79 -18.37 26.73
CA THR A 234 -27.10 -18.51 26.09
C THR A 234 -27.36 -19.88 25.48
N LYS A 235 -26.34 -20.73 25.31
CA LYS A 235 -26.49 -22.08 24.78
C LYS A 235 -26.78 -23.07 25.92
N GLN A 236 -27.73 -23.99 25.70
CA GLN A 236 -27.81 -25.18 26.55
C GLN A 236 -26.51 -25.99 26.39
N PRO A 237 -25.97 -26.60 27.46
CA PRO A 237 -24.73 -27.37 27.36
C PRO A 237 -24.92 -28.55 26.40
N GLU A 238 -24.39 -28.43 25.17
CA GLU A 238 -24.23 -29.57 24.28
C GLU A 238 -23.06 -30.41 24.79
N LEU A 239 -23.29 -31.72 24.97
CA LEU A 239 -22.41 -32.65 25.68
C LEU A 239 -21.02 -32.87 25.03
N PHE A 240 -20.75 -32.27 23.86
CA PHE A 240 -19.48 -32.39 23.14
C PHE A 240 -19.26 -31.14 22.27
N SER A 241 -18.66 -30.08 22.82
CA SER A 241 -18.03 -29.04 21.99
C SER A 241 -16.52 -29.16 22.11
N ASP A 242 -15.85 -29.50 21.01
CA ASP A 242 -14.39 -29.61 20.97
C ASP A 242 -13.75 -28.25 21.26
N SER A 243 -12.88 -28.19 22.27
CA SER A 243 -12.23 -26.95 22.72
C SER A 243 -11.40 -26.26 21.61
N SER A 244 -10.90 -27.04 20.64
CA SER A 244 -10.10 -26.55 19.52
C SER A 244 -10.89 -25.71 18.51
N GLU A 245 -12.21 -25.93 18.36
CA GLU A 245 -13.02 -25.13 17.42
C GLU A 245 -13.23 -23.70 17.93
N LYS A 246 -13.24 -23.48 19.26
CA LYS A 246 -13.42 -22.16 19.88
C LYS A 246 -12.20 -21.28 19.74
N GLU A 247 -10.99 -21.86 19.83
CA GLU A 247 -9.72 -21.12 19.75
C GLU A 247 -9.59 -20.33 18.44
N ASP A 248 -10.12 -20.88 17.34
CA ASP A 248 -10.03 -20.26 16.03
C ASP A 248 -11.23 -19.37 15.62
N LEU A 249 -12.25 -19.19 16.47
CA LEU A 249 -13.37 -18.29 16.17
C LEU A 249 -13.03 -16.84 16.49
N LEU A 250 -13.59 -15.92 15.69
CA LEU A 250 -13.55 -14.48 15.95
C LEU A 250 -12.13 -13.96 16.18
N ARG A 251 -11.18 -14.39 15.34
CA ARG A 251 -9.77 -13.97 15.45
C ARG A 251 -9.68 -12.44 15.47
N PHE A 252 -8.95 -11.93 16.44
CA PHE A 252 -8.75 -10.50 16.66
C PHE A 252 -7.35 -10.11 16.19
N TYR A 253 -7.28 -9.08 15.35
CA TYR A 253 -6.03 -8.59 14.78
C TYR A 253 -5.86 -7.11 15.14
N ASN A 254 -4.71 -6.78 15.69
CA ASN A 254 -4.19 -5.42 15.84
C ASN A 254 -3.15 -5.10 14.75
N GLU A 255 -2.62 -6.13 14.09
CA GLU A 255 -1.55 -6.06 13.11
C GLU A 255 -1.83 -7.04 11.96
N MET A 256 -1.38 -6.71 10.75
CA MET A 256 -1.57 -7.55 9.56
C MET A 256 -0.82 -8.89 9.67
N PHE A 257 0.41 -8.80 10.16
CA PHE A 257 1.43 -9.86 10.18
C PHE A 257 2.06 -9.93 11.57
N PRO A 258 1.29 -10.31 12.61
CA PRO A 258 1.79 -10.31 13.99
C PRO A 258 2.98 -11.27 14.12
N VAL A 259 4.05 -10.86 14.80
CA VAL A 259 5.19 -11.74 15.07
C VAL A 259 5.23 -12.03 16.56
N PRO A 260 4.94 -13.27 17.00
CA PRO A 260 5.09 -13.67 18.39
C PRO A 260 6.52 -13.43 18.89
N ASP A 261 6.68 -13.08 20.16
CA ASP A 261 7.99 -12.78 20.75
C ASP A 261 8.98 -13.96 20.60
N GLU A 262 8.48 -15.20 20.68
CA GLU A 262 9.28 -16.42 20.47
C GLU A 262 9.74 -16.65 19.03
N LEU A 263 9.13 -15.95 18.05
CA LEU A 263 9.51 -15.99 16.64
C LEU A 263 10.32 -14.76 16.21
N VAL A 264 10.56 -13.79 17.10
CA VAL A 264 11.46 -12.68 16.81
C VAL A 264 12.86 -13.23 16.58
N ALA A 265 13.37 -13.01 15.38
CA ALA A 265 14.66 -13.52 14.97
C ALA A 265 15.80 -12.90 15.78
N ILE A 266 16.80 -13.70 16.12
CA ILE A 266 17.92 -13.27 16.96
C ILE A 266 18.80 -12.18 16.32
N ASN A 267 18.76 -12.04 15.00
CA ASN A 267 19.44 -11.00 14.24
C ASN A 267 18.63 -9.71 14.08
N CYS A 268 17.44 -9.62 14.70
CA CYS A 268 16.59 -8.44 14.70
C CYS A 268 17.14 -7.27 15.57
N ILE A 269 18.41 -7.35 15.96
CA ILE A 269 19.18 -6.28 16.61
C ILE A 269 19.82 -5.33 15.59
N GLU A 270 19.97 -5.75 14.34
CA GLU A 270 20.54 -4.95 13.25
C GLU A 270 19.49 -3.98 12.69
N GLU A 271 19.88 -2.75 12.36
CA GLU A 271 18.94 -1.84 11.69
C GLU A 271 18.65 -2.30 10.25
N PRO A 272 17.38 -2.27 9.78
CA PRO A 272 17.04 -2.68 8.43
C PRO A 272 17.62 -1.73 7.39
N ARG A 273 18.33 -2.25 6.39
CA ARG A 273 18.96 -1.44 5.32
C ARG A 273 18.18 -1.47 4.01
N PHE A 274 17.92 -0.30 3.43
CA PHE A 274 17.25 -0.14 2.15
C PHE A 274 18.24 0.12 1.01
N TYR A 275 18.21 -0.74 -0.01
CA TYR A 275 19.00 -0.57 -1.23
C TYR A 275 18.14 -0.03 -2.38
N LEU A 276 18.67 0.94 -3.13
CA LEU A 276 18.02 1.44 -4.35
C LEU A 276 18.60 0.74 -5.58
N PRO A 277 17.78 -0.01 -6.36
CA PRO A 277 18.24 -0.58 -7.63
C PRO A 277 18.50 0.50 -8.68
N GLU A 278 19.71 0.52 -9.23
CA GLU A 278 20.16 1.52 -10.18
C GLU A 278 19.83 1.13 -11.62
N ASN A 279 19.08 2.00 -12.32
CA ASN A 279 18.59 1.77 -13.68
C ASN A 279 18.79 2.99 -14.60
N ASP A 280 19.94 3.67 -14.46
CA ASP A 280 20.26 4.92 -15.16
C ASP A 280 19.26 6.04 -14.82
N ASP A 281 18.88 6.09 -13.55
CA ASP A 281 17.92 7.06 -13.04
C ASP A 281 18.63 8.39 -12.75
N ARG A 282 18.74 9.22 -13.80
CA ARG A 282 19.37 10.55 -13.77
C ARG A 282 18.47 11.64 -14.34
N VAL A 283 18.76 12.88 -13.94
CA VAL A 283 18.05 14.08 -14.42
C VAL A 283 19.00 15.22 -14.73
N ASP A 284 18.60 16.08 -15.67
CA ASP A 284 19.32 17.30 -16.02
C ASP A 284 19.19 18.30 -14.86
N PRO A 285 20.28 18.71 -14.18
CA PRO A 285 20.21 19.73 -13.14
C PRO A 285 19.83 21.11 -13.70
N ASN A 286 20.07 21.37 -15.00
CA ASN A 286 19.81 22.66 -15.64
C ASN A 286 18.57 22.65 -16.55
N TYR A 287 17.64 21.71 -16.32
CA TYR A 287 16.41 21.63 -17.12
C TYR A 287 15.57 22.91 -17.00
N ASP A 288 15.22 23.50 -18.14
CA ASP A 288 14.26 24.59 -18.18
C ASP A 288 12.83 24.02 -18.18
N PHE A 289 12.17 24.10 -17.02
CA PHE A 289 10.79 23.65 -16.85
C PHE A 289 9.78 24.52 -17.62
N MET A 290 10.09 25.78 -17.88
CA MET A 290 9.21 26.69 -18.62
C MET A 290 9.22 26.36 -20.11
N ALA A 291 10.40 26.17 -20.68
CA ALA A 291 10.59 25.89 -22.11
C ALA A 291 10.59 24.39 -22.47
N ASP A 292 10.56 23.50 -21.48
CA ASP A 292 10.74 22.05 -21.65
C ASP A 292 12.04 21.68 -22.38
N PHE A 293 13.14 22.26 -21.92
CA PHE A 293 14.40 22.26 -22.65
C PHE A 293 15.58 21.75 -21.81
N SER A 294 16.41 20.93 -22.46
CA SER A 294 17.75 20.55 -22.02
C SER A 294 18.75 21.00 -23.09
N GLU A 295 19.93 21.45 -22.68
CA GLU A 295 20.98 21.85 -23.62
C GLU A 295 21.36 20.72 -24.59
N LYS A 296 21.51 21.06 -25.89
CA LYS A 296 21.75 20.08 -26.95
C LYS A 296 23.09 19.35 -26.84
N ASN A 297 24.11 20.01 -26.31
CA ASN A 297 25.48 19.45 -26.19
C ASN A 297 25.72 18.77 -24.84
N ARG A 298 24.70 18.64 -23.99
CA ARG A 298 24.75 17.94 -22.71
C ARG A 298 25.05 16.46 -22.93
N ASN A 299 26.01 15.92 -22.20
CA ASN A 299 26.25 14.49 -22.08
C ASN A 299 25.56 13.96 -20.80
N PRO A 300 24.46 13.18 -20.91
CA PRO A 300 23.74 12.69 -19.74
C PRO A 300 24.52 11.76 -18.81
N LEU A 301 25.66 11.20 -19.24
CA LEU A 301 26.52 10.40 -18.37
C LEU A 301 27.41 11.27 -17.49
N GLU A 302 27.77 12.47 -17.96
CA GLU A 302 28.68 13.37 -17.26
C GLU A 302 27.94 14.47 -16.50
N ASN A 303 26.93 15.07 -17.13
CA ASN A 303 26.27 16.28 -16.65
C ASN A 303 25.02 16.02 -15.82
N ASP A 304 24.34 14.87 -16.00
CA ASP A 304 23.12 14.59 -15.24
C ASP A 304 23.44 14.09 -13.84
N VAL A 305 22.53 14.39 -12.93
CA VAL A 305 22.69 14.08 -11.51
C VAL A 305 21.78 12.94 -11.08
N TYR A 306 22.28 12.11 -10.16
CA TYR A 306 21.52 11.07 -9.49
C TYR A 306 20.71 11.62 -8.31
N ALA A 307 19.79 10.81 -7.78
CA ALA A 307 18.94 11.20 -6.66
C ALA A 307 19.75 11.72 -5.45
N HIS A 308 20.83 11.02 -5.06
CA HIS A 308 21.65 11.37 -3.91
C HIS A 308 22.48 12.63 -4.07
N GLN A 309 22.58 13.19 -5.28
CA GLN A 309 23.23 14.47 -5.52
C GLN A 309 22.27 15.66 -5.43
N ILE A 310 20.95 15.42 -5.47
CA ILE A 310 19.91 16.45 -5.33
C ILE A 310 19.59 16.72 -3.86
N PHE A 311 19.67 15.68 -3.02
CA PHE A 311 19.45 15.78 -1.58
C PHE A 311 20.76 15.91 -0.82
N GLU A 312 20.72 16.43 0.41
CA GLU A 312 21.91 16.59 1.27
C GLU A 312 22.61 15.26 1.61
N ARG A 313 21.86 14.15 1.58
CA ARG A 313 22.35 12.80 1.83
C ARG A 313 21.65 11.80 0.90
N PRO A 314 22.27 10.65 0.60
CA PRO A 314 21.58 9.56 -0.10
C PRO A 314 20.27 9.15 0.58
N GLN A 315 19.25 8.89 -0.23
CA GLN A 315 17.91 8.50 0.22
C GLN A 315 17.73 6.98 0.23
N PHE A 316 18.79 6.29 0.65
CA PHE A 316 18.95 4.85 0.73
C PHE A 316 20.19 4.54 1.57
N ASP A 317 20.31 3.29 2.04
CA ASP A 317 21.47 2.80 2.79
C ASP A 317 22.52 2.15 1.87
N GLY A 318 22.20 1.84 0.61
CA GLY A 318 23.14 1.37 -0.41
C GLY A 318 22.54 1.34 -1.82
N LEU A 319 23.38 1.08 -2.82
CA LEU A 319 22.98 0.97 -4.22
C LEU A 319 22.99 -0.50 -4.65
N LEU A 320 22.03 -0.92 -5.47
CA LEU A 320 22.02 -2.26 -6.07
C LEU A 320 22.23 -2.18 -7.59
N VAL A 321 23.24 -2.87 -8.11
CA VAL A 321 23.65 -2.80 -9.53
C VAL A 321 23.66 -4.19 -10.14
N SER A 322 22.83 -4.35 -11.18
CA SER A 322 22.73 -5.61 -11.91
C SER A 322 23.78 -5.75 -12.98
N LYS A 323 24.41 -6.93 -13.07
CA LYS A 323 25.32 -7.27 -14.17
C LYS A 323 24.67 -7.07 -15.52
N VAL A 324 23.40 -7.44 -15.70
CA VAL A 324 22.69 -7.26 -16.98
C VAL A 324 22.57 -5.77 -17.36
N ASN A 325 22.48 -4.87 -16.38
CA ASN A 325 22.46 -3.43 -16.65
C ASN A 325 23.83 -2.92 -17.14
N ILE A 326 24.93 -3.54 -16.71
CA ILE A 326 26.28 -3.25 -17.19
C ILE A 326 26.55 -3.91 -18.56
N ASP A 327 26.15 -5.17 -18.74
CA ASP A 327 26.30 -5.88 -20.02
C ASP A 327 25.58 -5.14 -21.17
N ASN A 328 24.42 -4.54 -20.89
CA ASN A 328 23.63 -3.77 -21.85
C ASN A 328 24.01 -2.27 -21.93
N ALA A 329 24.99 -1.82 -21.14
CA ALA A 329 25.41 -0.43 -21.14
C ALA A 329 26.07 -0.03 -22.48
N THR A 330 26.00 1.27 -22.79
CA THR A 330 26.69 1.80 -23.98
C THR A 330 28.20 1.64 -23.85
N LYS A 331 28.90 1.56 -24.98
CA LYS A 331 30.38 1.46 -25.00
C LYS A 331 31.04 2.58 -24.18
N GLN A 332 30.51 3.81 -24.26
CA GLN A 332 31.01 4.94 -23.49
C GLN A 332 30.83 4.73 -21.98
N LYS A 333 29.63 4.32 -21.53
CA LYS A 333 29.36 4.03 -20.12
C LYS A 333 30.28 2.93 -19.59
N ASN A 334 30.46 1.84 -20.35
CA ASN A 334 31.37 0.76 -19.96
C ASN A 334 32.83 1.21 -19.86
N LEU A 335 33.30 2.04 -20.79
CA LEU A 335 34.65 2.60 -20.70
C LEU A 335 34.81 3.48 -19.46
N MET A 336 33.83 4.33 -19.15
CA MET A 336 33.88 5.18 -17.94
C MET A 336 33.90 4.34 -16.67
N ILE A 337 33.00 3.36 -16.54
CA ILE A 337 32.94 2.47 -15.36
C ILE A 337 34.25 1.69 -15.18
N ASN A 338 34.84 1.18 -16.26
CA ASN A 338 36.11 0.45 -16.17
C ASN A 338 37.30 1.35 -15.81
N ASP A 339 37.26 2.64 -16.17
CA ASP A 339 38.34 3.59 -15.91
C ASP A 339 38.32 4.14 -14.47
N MET A 340 37.13 4.49 -13.95
CA MET A 340 36.99 5.11 -12.63
C MET A 340 36.39 4.21 -11.53
N GLY A 341 35.82 3.07 -11.88
CA GLY A 341 35.07 2.21 -10.94
C GLY A 341 33.64 2.69 -10.66
N LEU A 342 32.86 1.86 -9.97
CA LEU A 342 31.42 2.10 -9.79
C LEU A 342 31.10 3.29 -8.87
N HIS A 343 31.75 3.42 -7.71
CA HIS A 343 31.49 4.54 -6.78
C HIS A 343 31.69 5.89 -7.45
N ASP A 344 32.82 6.06 -8.16
CA ASP A 344 33.14 7.32 -8.84
C ASP A 344 32.19 7.57 -10.03
N PHE A 345 31.84 6.54 -10.79
CA PHE A 345 30.87 6.66 -11.88
C PHE A 345 29.48 7.08 -11.39
N TYR A 346 29.02 6.51 -10.28
CA TYR A 346 27.75 6.86 -9.65
C TYR A 346 27.84 8.11 -8.77
N ARG A 347 29.05 8.67 -8.57
CA ARG A 347 29.30 9.80 -7.65
C ARG A 347 28.72 9.51 -6.26
N LEU A 348 28.85 8.25 -5.82
CA LEU A 348 28.30 7.76 -4.57
C LEU A 348 29.39 7.84 -3.48
N PRO A 349 29.12 8.47 -2.32
CA PRO A 349 30.09 8.49 -1.23
C PRO A 349 30.46 7.07 -0.77
N ARG A 350 31.74 6.83 -0.44
CA ARG A 350 32.28 5.48 -0.22
C ARG A 350 31.67 4.75 0.98
N GLU A 351 31.12 5.49 1.94
CA GLU A 351 30.41 4.95 3.08
C GLU A 351 29.07 4.26 2.71
N TYR A 352 28.56 4.50 1.49
CA TYR A 352 27.37 3.82 0.97
C TYR A 352 27.77 2.63 0.10
N PRO A 353 27.45 1.39 0.52
CA PRO A 353 27.87 0.20 -0.20
C PRO A 353 27.14 0.02 -1.53
N ILE A 354 27.84 -0.61 -2.48
CA ILE A 354 27.27 -1.11 -3.73
C ILE A 354 27.16 -2.64 -3.67
N MET A 355 25.93 -3.13 -3.80
CA MET A 355 25.60 -4.54 -3.92
C MET A 355 25.41 -4.94 -5.38
N GLY A 356 26.05 -6.03 -5.79
CA GLY A 356 25.94 -6.57 -7.12
C GLY A 356 25.00 -7.77 -7.19
N ASP A 357 24.16 -7.82 -8.22
CA ASP A 357 23.30 -8.97 -8.53
C ASP A 357 23.45 -9.40 -10.00
N CYS A 358 23.07 -10.63 -10.32
CA CYS A 358 23.20 -11.17 -11.68
C CYS A 358 22.07 -10.71 -12.63
N GLY A 359 20.95 -10.17 -12.13
CA GLY A 359 19.83 -9.75 -12.96
C GLY A 359 18.96 -10.89 -13.47
N ALA A 360 18.64 -11.87 -12.62
CA ALA A 360 17.98 -13.12 -13.01
C ALA A 360 16.63 -13.00 -13.72
N PHE A 361 15.93 -11.88 -13.54
CA PHE A 361 14.71 -11.59 -14.30
C PHE A 361 14.97 -11.51 -15.81
N SER A 362 16.16 -11.07 -16.23
CA SER A 362 16.49 -10.84 -17.65
C SER A 362 16.87 -12.13 -18.39
N TYR A 363 17.27 -13.18 -17.69
CA TYR A 363 17.57 -14.50 -18.26
C TYR A 363 16.61 -15.59 -17.79
N ILE A 364 15.43 -15.21 -17.28
CA ILE A 364 14.43 -16.15 -16.76
C ILE A 364 13.98 -17.21 -17.78
N ASP A 365 14.00 -16.88 -19.07
CA ASP A 365 13.61 -17.78 -20.17
C ASP A 365 14.76 -18.66 -20.67
N LYS A 366 15.98 -18.48 -20.15
CA LYS A 366 17.11 -19.35 -20.48
C LYS A 366 16.97 -20.69 -19.77
N GLU A 367 17.62 -21.70 -20.34
CA GLU A 367 17.64 -23.05 -19.75
C GLU A 367 18.56 -23.11 -18.53
N VAL A 368 19.66 -22.35 -18.56
CA VAL A 368 20.62 -22.15 -17.47
C VAL A 368 21.03 -20.67 -17.43
N PRO A 369 21.48 -20.14 -16.28
CA PRO A 369 22.07 -18.80 -16.20
C PRO A 369 23.23 -18.64 -17.20
N PRO A 370 23.38 -17.47 -17.83
CA PRO A 370 24.34 -17.27 -18.91
C PRO A 370 25.77 -16.97 -18.43
N TYR A 371 26.02 -17.04 -17.12
CA TYR A 371 27.27 -16.63 -16.50
C TYR A 371 27.96 -17.80 -15.81
N THR A 372 29.28 -17.75 -15.74
CA THR A 372 30.07 -18.68 -14.92
C THR A 372 30.39 -18.04 -13.57
N THR A 373 30.63 -18.87 -12.55
CA THR A 373 30.99 -18.39 -11.21
C THR A 373 32.26 -17.53 -11.22
N GLN A 374 33.29 -17.92 -11.98
CA GLN A 374 34.52 -17.13 -12.12
C GLN A 374 34.24 -15.74 -12.72
N GLU A 375 33.44 -15.68 -13.79
CA GLU A 375 33.10 -14.41 -14.45
C GLU A 375 32.42 -13.44 -13.47
N ILE A 376 31.52 -13.93 -12.63
CA ILE A 376 30.80 -13.10 -11.65
C ILE A 376 31.72 -12.62 -10.52
N ILE A 377 32.60 -13.49 -10.01
CA ILE A 377 33.59 -13.09 -9.00
C ILE A 377 34.53 -12.02 -9.55
N ASP A 378 35.05 -12.23 -10.77
CA ASP A 378 35.95 -11.27 -11.43
C ASP A 378 35.22 -9.95 -11.69
N TYR A 379 33.95 -10.00 -12.12
CA TYR A 379 33.11 -8.82 -12.29
C TYR A 379 32.96 -8.02 -10.99
N TYR A 380 32.62 -8.67 -9.88
CA TYR A 380 32.47 -7.98 -8.59
C TYR A 380 33.79 -7.41 -8.08
N HIS A 381 34.89 -8.14 -8.23
CA HIS A 381 36.22 -7.70 -7.82
C HIS A 381 36.70 -6.50 -8.66
N ASN A 382 36.70 -6.65 -9.98
CA ASN A 382 37.29 -5.66 -10.90
C ASN A 382 36.54 -4.32 -10.88
N LEU A 383 35.22 -4.34 -10.66
CA LEU A 383 34.41 -3.12 -10.60
C LEU A 383 34.28 -2.53 -9.18
N GLY A 384 34.87 -3.17 -8.17
CA GLY A 384 34.97 -2.64 -6.81
C GLY A 384 33.68 -2.67 -5.99
N PHE A 385 32.85 -3.70 -6.19
CA PHE A 385 31.65 -3.93 -5.38
C PHE A 385 31.99 -4.15 -3.89
N ASP A 386 31.07 -3.76 -3.00
CA ASP A 386 31.18 -4.06 -1.56
C ASP A 386 30.50 -5.39 -1.21
N TYR A 387 29.44 -5.75 -1.95
CA TYR A 387 28.73 -7.02 -1.83
C TYR A 387 28.54 -7.69 -3.19
N GLY A 388 28.77 -9.01 -3.27
CA GLY A 388 28.60 -9.79 -4.49
C GLY A 388 27.69 -11.00 -4.26
N VAL A 389 26.60 -11.08 -5.01
CA VAL A 389 25.58 -12.13 -4.86
C VAL A 389 25.87 -13.32 -5.80
N SER A 390 25.74 -14.55 -5.29
CA SER A 390 25.92 -15.75 -6.11
C SER A 390 24.91 -15.83 -7.26
N ILE A 391 25.16 -16.70 -8.24
CA ILE A 391 24.27 -16.86 -9.39
C ILE A 391 23.01 -17.65 -8.99
N ASP A 392 21.83 -17.20 -9.43
CA ASP A 392 20.56 -17.90 -9.23
C ASP A 392 19.77 -18.10 -10.52
N HIS A 393 18.72 -18.93 -10.41
CA HIS A 393 17.72 -19.10 -11.46
C HIS A 393 16.28 -19.04 -10.89
N LEU A 394 15.55 -17.97 -11.19
CA LEU A 394 14.22 -17.70 -10.63
C LEU A 394 13.22 -18.85 -10.78
N ILE A 395 12.50 -19.15 -9.70
CA ILE A 395 11.41 -20.12 -9.63
C ILE A 395 10.07 -19.38 -9.44
N VAL A 396 9.55 -18.80 -10.52
CA VAL A 396 8.32 -18.00 -10.49
C VAL A 396 7.38 -18.34 -11.64
N GLY A 397 6.08 -18.04 -11.48
CA GLY A 397 5.10 -18.15 -12.55
C GLY A 397 4.99 -19.58 -13.12
N PRO A 398 5.12 -19.77 -14.45
CA PRO A 398 4.99 -21.11 -15.05
C PRO A 398 6.10 -22.07 -14.58
N PHE A 399 7.31 -21.56 -14.32
CA PHE A 399 8.46 -22.38 -13.90
C PHE A 399 8.30 -22.95 -12.49
N GLN A 400 7.48 -22.32 -11.64
CA GLN A 400 7.15 -22.81 -10.31
C GLN A 400 6.16 -24.00 -10.37
N ARG A 401 5.35 -24.09 -11.43
CA ARG A 401 4.30 -25.12 -11.58
C ARG A 401 4.83 -26.42 -12.14
N ASP A 402 5.87 -26.34 -12.98
CA ASP A 402 6.56 -27.52 -13.49
C ASP A 402 7.56 -28.03 -12.45
N GLU A 403 7.29 -29.22 -11.93
CA GLU A 403 8.08 -29.83 -10.87
C GLU A 403 9.52 -30.16 -11.31
N ASN A 404 9.72 -30.59 -12.55
CA ASN A 404 11.05 -30.90 -13.05
C ASN A 404 11.87 -29.62 -13.21
N ILE A 405 11.26 -28.56 -13.75
CA ILE A 405 11.95 -27.28 -13.95
C ILE A 405 12.25 -26.62 -12.60
N ARG A 406 11.28 -26.53 -11.69
CA ARG A 406 11.50 -25.88 -10.38
C ARG A 406 12.60 -26.57 -9.59
N ASN A 407 12.59 -27.91 -9.54
CA ASN A 407 13.60 -28.67 -8.81
C ASN A 407 14.98 -28.51 -9.46
N ARG A 408 15.06 -28.57 -10.79
CA ARG A 408 16.32 -28.31 -11.51
C ARG A 408 16.89 -26.91 -11.23
N ARG A 409 16.05 -25.87 -11.24
CA ARG A 409 16.47 -24.49 -10.96
C ARG A 409 16.87 -24.29 -9.50
N TYR A 410 16.18 -24.96 -8.59
CA TYR A 410 16.50 -24.98 -7.17
C TYR A 410 17.89 -25.57 -6.92
N GLU A 411 18.14 -26.79 -7.41
CA GLU A 411 19.46 -27.44 -7.28
C GLU A 411 20.57 -26.66 -7.96
N LEU A 412 20.29 -26.08 -9.14
CA LEU A 412 21.27 -25.25 -9.86
C LEU A 412 21.67 -24.01 -9.05
N THR A 413 20.69 -23.35 -8.43
CA THR A 413 20.94 -22.17 -7.58
C THR A 413 21.81 -22.54 -6.38
N LEU A 414 21.52 -23.66 -5.70
CA LEU A 414 22.33 -24.13 -4.57
C LEU A 414 23.74 -24.52 -4.99
N THR A 415 23.88 -25.25 -6.10
CA THR A 415 25.18 -25.68 -6.64
C THR A 415 26.05 -24.47 -7.00
N MET A 416 25.47 -23.46 -7.63
CA MET A 416 26.17 -22.22 -7.98
C MET A 416 26.56 -21.40 -6.75
N ALA A 417 25.71 -21.37 -5.71
CA ALA A 417 26.07 -20.73 -4.45
C ALA A 417 27.20 -21.46 -3.71
N GLU A 418 27.24 -22.79 -3.74
CA GLU A 418 28.35 -23.59 -3.19
C GLU A 418 29.64 -23.34 -3.95
N GLU A 419 29.60 -23.37 -5.28
CA GLU A 419 30.76 -23.07 -6.12
C GLU A 419 31.29 -21.65 -5.85
N PHE A 420 30.39 -20.66 -5.73
CA PHE A 420 30.74 -19.27 -5.50
C PHE A 420 31.52 -19.06 -4.19
N ILE A 421 31.02 -19.58 -3.07
CA ILE A 421 31.71 -19.38 -1.78
C ILE A 421 33.02 -20.16 -1.70
N ARG A 422 33.08 -21.35 -2.29
CA ARG A 422 34.31 -22.16 -2.36
C ARG A 422 35.39 -21.40 -3.14
N MET A 423 35.07 -21.00 -4.37
CA MET A 423 36.02 -20.27 -5.23
C MET A 423 36.43 -18.93 -4.63
N TYR A 424 35.49 -18.19 -4.03
CA TYR A 424 35.80 -16.94 -3.33
C TYR A 424 36.81 -17.17 -2.22
N ARG A 425 36.60 -18.16 -1.34
CA ARG A 425 37.49 -18.43 -0.20
C ARG A 425 38.87 -18.93 -0.62
N GLU A 426 38.92 -19.85 -1.59
CA GLU A 426 40.17 -20.42 -2.11
C GLU A 426 41.09 -19.35 -2.71
N ASN A 427 40.50 -18.31 -3.32
CA ASN A 427 41.25 -17.27 -4.01
C ASN A 427 41.25 -15.91 -3.29
N ARG A 428 40.63 -15.79 -2.11
CA ARG A 428 40.46 -14.49 -1.43
C ARG A 428 41.79 -13.80 -1.16
N GLU A 429 42.74 -14.52 -0.59
CA GLU A 429 44.05 -13.98 -0.20
C GLU A 429 44.95 -13.77 -1.43
N THR A 430 44.93 -14.70 -2.39
CA THR A 430 45.78 -14.65 -3.59
C THR A 430 45.35 -13.57 -4.58
N SER A 431 44.04 -13.38 -4.75
CA SER A 431 43.44 -12.37 -5.64
C SER A 431 43.05 -11.09 -4.89
N ASN A 432 43.25 -11.03 -3.57
CA ASN A 432 42.91 -9.88 -2.72
C ASN A 432 41.45 -9.40 -2.89
N TYR A 433 40.49 -10.33 -2.88
CA TYR A 433 39.07 -10.00 -3.03
C TYR A 433 38.57 -9.14 -1.86
N GLN A 434 37.94 -8.00 -2.20
CA GLN A 434 37.46 -7.01 -1.22
C GLN A 434 35.95 -7.07 -0.95
N PHE A 435 35.16 -7.59 -1.90
CA PHE A 435 33.70 -7.66 -1.73
C PHE A 435 33.31 -8.78 -0.76
N HIS A 436 32.18 -8.63 -0.08
CA HIS A 436 31.62 -9.63 0.81
C HIS A 436 30.64 -10.54 0.05
N PRO A 437 30.79 -11.88 0.09
CA PRO A 437 29.95 -12.81 -0.65
C PRO A 437 28.55 -12.94 -0.03
N ILE A 438 27.51 -12.92 -0.85
CA ILE A 438 26.12 -13.16 -0.45
C ILE A 438 25.60 -14.38 -1.21
N GLY A 439 25.07 -15.37 -0.48
CA GLY A 439 24.47 -16.54 -1.10
C GLY A 439 22.98 -16.32 -1.34
N ILE A 440 22.52 -16.43 -2.59
CA ILE A 440 21.09 -16.28 -2.93
C ILE A 440 20.39 -17.63 -2.96
N VAL A 441 19.18 -17.67 -2.40
CA VAL A 441 18.27 -18.82 -2.45
C VAL A 441 17.05 -18.53 -3.31
N GLN A 442 16.49 -19.61 -3.87
CA GLN A 442 15.20 -19.65 -4.53
C GLN A 442 14.33 -20.71 -3.86
N GLY A 443 13.02 -20.61 -4.04
CA GLY A 443 12.06 -21.56 -3.49
C GLY A 443 10.66 -21.30 -4.03
N TRP A 444 9.70 -22.14 -3.65
CA TRP A 444 8.30 -22.01 -4.08
C TRP A 444 7.30 -22.05 -2.92
N ASP A 445 7.72 -22.53 -1.76
CA ASP A 445 6.95 -22.68 -0.52
C ASP A 445 7.86 -22.45 0.72
N PRO A 446 7.31 -22.24 1.92
CA PRO A 446 8.12 -22.00 3.11
C PRO A 446 9.19 -23.08 3.38
N PRO A 447 8.89 -24.40 3.30
CA PRO A 447 9.89 -25.43 3.55
C PRO A 447 11.06 -25.44 2.55
N SER A 448 10.82 -25.15 1.26
CA SER A 448 11.91 -25.06 0.26
C SER A 448 12.85 -23.91 0.55
N PHE A 449 12.32 -22.74 0.91
CA PHE A 449 13.16 -21.60 1.31
C PHE A 449 13.98 -21.89 2.57
N ARG A 450 13.37 -22.47 3.62
CA ARG A 450 14.10 -22.85 4.84
C ARG A 450 15.26 -23.80 4.55
N ARG A 451 15.02 -24.89 3.80
CA ARG A 451 16.07 -25.86 3.46
C ARG A 451 17.23 -25.22 2.69
N ALA A 452 16.92 -24.30 1.77
CA ALA A 452 17.93 -23.58 1.01
C ALA A 452 18.77 -22.67 1.93
N VAL A 453 18.13 -21.95 2.86
CA VAL A 453 18.84 -21.10 3.83
C VAL A 453 19.70 -21.94 4.78
N GLU A 454 19.17 -23.03 5.33
CA GLU A 454 19.93 -23.98 6.18
C GLU A 454 21.16 -24.53 5.43
N HIS A 455 21.01 -24.84 4.14
CA HIS A 455 22.13 -25.29 3.30
C HIS A 455 23.21 -24.21 3.18
N LEU A 456 22.85 -22.96 2.87
CA LEU A 456 23.82 -21.87 2.78
C LEU A 456 24.49 -21.54 4.13
N ILE A 457 23.75 -21.62 5.24
CA ILE A 457 24.33 -21.51 6.58
C ILE A 457 25.37 -22.62 6.79
N GLY A 458 25.06 -23.86 6.40
CA GLY A 458 26.00 -24.99 6.47
C GLY A 458 27.27 -24.81 5.64
N LEU A 459 27.19 -24.05 4.54
CA LEU A 459 28.35 -23.65 3.74
C LEU A 459 29.14 -22.49 4.37
N GLY A 460 28.63 -21.87 5.43
CA GLY A 460 29.25 -20.77 6.18
C GLY A 460 29.02 -19.39 5.56
N TYR A 461 27.92 -19.19 4.82
CA TYR A 461 27.47 -17.84 4.52
C TYR A 461 26.95 -17.18 5.80
N ASP A 462 27.41 -15.96 6.06
CA ASP A 462 26.92 -15.07 7.12
C ASP A 462 25.92 -14.01 6.58
N TYR A 463 25.77 -13.95 5.26
CA TYR A 463 24.84 -13.09 4.56
C TYR A 463 24.18 -13.88 3.42
N VAL A 464 22.86 -14.03 3.49
CA VAL A 464 22.05 -14.68 2.46
C VAL A 464 21.04 -13.72 1.85
N ALA A 465 20.52 -14.05 0.67
CA ALA A 465 19.47 -13.30 0.01
C ALA A 465 18.32 -14.20 -0.45
N LEU A 466 17.08 -13.72 -0.33
CA LEU A 466 15.87 -14.43 -0.78
C LEU A 466 15.42 -13.89 -2.15
N GLY A 467 15.58 -14.71 -3.19
CA GLY A 467 15.15 -14.39 -4.55
C GLY A 467 13.71 -14.84 -4.87
N GLY A 468 13.17 -14.35 -6.00
CA GLY A 468 11.87 -14.80 -6.52
C GLY A 468 10.63 -14.20 -5.84
N LEU A 469 10.80 -13.35 -4.83
CA LEU A 469 9.70 -12.85 -3.99
C LEU A 469 9.15 -11.47 -4.40
N ALA A 470 9.77 -10.77 -5.36
CA ALA A 470 9.40 -9.39 -5.71
C ALA A 470 7.91 -9.20 -6.06
N ARG A 471 7.28 -10.19 -6.71
CA ARG A 471 5.86 -10.18 -7.12
C ARG A 471 4.94 -10.99 -6.19
N GLU A 472 5.47 -11.54 -5.10
CA GLU A 472 4.70 -12.37 -4.17
C GLU A 472 3.87 -11.53 -3.20
N GLN A 473 2.77 -12.13 -2.75
CA GLN A 473 1.89 -11.52 -1.75
C GLN A 473 2.57 -11.48 -0.38
N SER A 474 2.28 -10.45 0.41
CA SER A 474 2.91 -10.25 1.72
C SER A 474 2.64 -11.42 2.67
N GLU A 475 1.47 -12.05 2.59
CA GLU A 475 1.10 -13.24 3.35
C GLU A 475 2.04 -14.41 3.08
N LYS A 476 2.40 -14.64 1.82
CA LYS A 476 3.30 -15.75 1.46
C LYS A 476 4.73 -15.47 1.92
N ILE A 477 5.20 -14.24 1.76
CA ILE A 477 6.52 -13.81 2.23
C ILE A 477 6.60 -13.95 3.76
N TYR A 478 5.57 -13.52 4.47
CA TYR A 478 5.46 -13.68 5.92
C TYR A 478 5.57 -15.15 6.36
N GLU A 479 4.85 -16.07 5.74
CA GLU A 479 4.95 -17.50 6.07
C GLU A 479 6.33 -18.10 5.73
N ILE A 480 6.97 -17.65 4.66
CA ILE A 480 8.36 -18.04 4.34
C ILE A 480 9.32 -17.58 5.42
N LEU A 481 9.23 -16.30 5.82
CA LEU A 481 10.11 -15.72 6.82
C LEU A 481 9.89 -16.36 8.21
N LYS A 482 8.65 -16.70 8.58
CA LYS A 482 8.36 -17.47 9.80
C LYS A 482 9.04 -18.82 9.85
N GLU A 483 9.12 -19.51 8.70
CA GLU A 483 9.77 -20.81 8.61
C GLU A 483 11.30 -20.69 8.70
N ILE A 484 11.86 -19.54 8.27
CA ILE A 484 13.31 -19.26 8.30
C ILE A 484 13.77 -18.71 9.65
N ALA A 485 12.98 -17.86 10.32
CA ALA A 485 13.40 -17.17 11.54
C ALA A 485 14.03 -18.11 12.62
N PRO A 486 13.50 -19.32 12.89
CA PRO A 486 14.07 -20.23 13.89
C PRO A 486 15.44 -20.83 13.54
N VAL A 487 15.90 -20.72 12.29
CA VAL A 487 17.18 -21.32 11.83
C VAL A 487 18.31 -20.30 11.70
N ILE A 488 18.04 -19.03 11.98
CA ILE A 488 19.06 -17.97 11.95
C ILE A 488 20.09 -18.27 13.04
N PRO A 489 21.40 -18.38 12.70
CA PRO A 489 22.39 -19.01 13.57
C PRO A 489 22.94 -18.09 14.66
N ASP A 490 23.07 -16.79 14.38
CA ASP A 490 23.62 -15.80 15.32
C ASP A 490 23.08 -14.38 15.05
N PRO A 491 23.28 -13.43 15.99
CA PRO A 491 22.76 -12.07 15.87
C PRO A 491 23.37 -11.22 14.74
N THR A 492 24.52 -11.60 14.19
CA THR A 492 25.20 -10.88 13.10
C THR A 492 24.84 -11.40 11.72
N PHE A 493 24.09 -12.50 11.64
CA PHE A 493 23.62 -13.08 10.40
C PHE A 493 22.72 -12.10 9.64
N ARG A 494 22.99 -11.89 8.35
CA ARG A 494 22.26 -10.95 7.51
C ARG A 494 21.39 -11.68 6.50
N MET A 495 20.20 -11.13 6.26
CA MET A 495 19.26 -11.65 5.26
C MET A 495 18.72 -10.50 4.41
N HIS A 496 18.95 -10.58 3.09
CA HIS A 496 18.46 -9.62 2.11
C HIS A 496 17.18 -10.11 1.44
N LEU A 497 16.17 -9.25 1.31
CA LEU A 497 14.92 -9.57 0.63
C LEU A 497 14.83 -8.84 -0.73
N PHE A 498 14.94 -9.61 -1.82
CA PHE A 498 15.05 -9.03 -3.15
C PHE A 498 13.74 -8.48 -3.72
N GLY A 499 13.75 -7.22 -4.14
CA GLY A 499 12.68 -6.56 -4.90
C GLY A 499 11.40 -6.32 -4.11
N VAL A 500 11.44 -6.39 -2.78
CA VAL A 500 10.27 -6.23 -1.90
C VAL A 500 10.34 -4.91 -1.14
N ALA A 501 9.39 -4.04 -1.44
CA ALA A 501 9.01 -2.92 -0.58
C ALA A 501 7.50 -2.98 -0.34
N ARG A 502 7.09 -2.85 0.93
CA ARG A 502 5.71 -2.79 1.39
C ARG A 502 5.52 -1.59 2.31
N ASP A 503 4.31 -1.43 2.85
CA ASP A 503 4.05 -0.47 3.93
C ASP A 503 4.93 -0.76 5.16
N MET A 504 5.14 0.25 6.00
CA MET A 504 6.09 0.15 7.11
C MET A 504 5.73 -0.91 8.15
N LYS A 505 4.44 -1.19 8.40
CA LYS A 505 4.03 -2.22 9.37
C LYS A 505 4.38 -3.62 8.85
N THR A 506 4.14 -3.86 7.56
CA THR A 506 4.58 -5.10 6.92
C THR A 506 6.10 -5.24 6.94
N MET A 507 6.84 -4.17 6.63
CA MET A 507 8.31 -4.21 6.67
C MET A 507 8.86 -4.43 8.08
N GLU A 508 8.22 -3.85 9.10
CA GLU A 508 8.54 -4.11 10.51
C GLU A 508 8.38 -5.58 10.87
N SER A 509 7.29 -6.21 10.40
CA SER A 509 7.02 -7.63 10.62
C SER A 509 8.07 -8.51 9.93
N PHE A 510 8.46 -8.17 8.71
CA PHE A 510 9.53 -8.88 8.00
C PHE A 510 10.89 -8.72 8.68
N HIS A 511 11.15 -7.55 9.24
CA HIS A 511 12.36 -7.29 10.02
C HIS A 511 12.38 -8.14 11.30
N LYS A 512 11.28 -8.19 12.06
CA LYS A 512 11.08 -9.09 13.21
C LYS A 512 11.39 -10.55 12.90
N LEU A 513 11.12 -10.99 11.66
CA LEU A 513 11.39 -12.36 11.20
C LEU A 513 12.79 -12.53 10.57
N GLY A 514 13.68 -11.55 10.74
CA GLY A 514 15.11 -11.65 10.47
C GLY A 514 15.60 -11.01 9.18
N VAL A 515 14.75 -10.30 8.44
CA VAL A 515 15.19 -9.53 7.27
C VAL A 515 16.01 -8.31 7.73
N THR A 516 17.30 -8.26 7.40
CA THR A 516 18.19 -7.14 7.77
C THR A 516 18.39 -6.14 6.65
N SER A 517 18.00 -6.48 5.41
CA SER A 517 18.07 -5.57 4.28
C SER A 517 17.09 -5.93 3.16
N PHE A 518 16.76 -4.98 2.30
CA PHE A 518 15.86 -5.19 1.16
C PHE A 518 16.11 -4.14 0.08
N ASP A 519 15.71 -4.42 -1.15
CA ASP A 519 15.78 -3.47 -2.26
C ASP A 519 14.42 -3.25 -2.91
N SER A 520 14.21 -2.05 -3.46
CA SER A 520 13.08 -1.82 -4.37
C SER A 520 13.20 -0.55 -5.18
N SER A 521 12.90 -0.66 -6.48
CA SER A 521 12.64 0.49 -7.36
C SER A 521 11.16 0.91 -7.37
N SER A 522 10.28 0.25 -6.61
CA SER A 522 8.83 0.50 -6.62
C SER A 522 8.46 1.95 -6.27
N PRO A 523 8.99 2.57 -5.18
CA PRO A 523 8.68 3.97 -4.86
C PRO A 523 9.03 4.92 -6.01
N LEU A 524 10.22 4.75 -6.58
CA LEU A 524 10.73 5.52 -7.72
C LEU A 524 9.86 5.32 -8.96
N ARG A 525 9.64 4.07 -9.38
CA ARG A 525 8.97 3.75 -10.66
C ARG A 525 7.48 4.07 -10.66
N ARG A 526 6.81 4.06 -9.50
CA ARG A 526 5.39 4.46 -9.38
C ARG A 526 5.13 5.88 -9.86
N ALA A 527 6.13 6.77 -9.85
CA ALA A 527 5.99 8.12 -10.36
C ALA A 527 5.59 8.21 -11.85
N TRP A 528 5.87 7.19 -12.67
CA TRP A 528 5.41 7.12 -14.07
C TRP A 528 4.74 5.82 -14.49
N LEU A 529 4.93 4.71 -13.77
CA LEU A 529 4.23 3.44 -14.05
C LEU A 529 2.95 3.26 -13.22
N GLY A 530 2.79 4.05 -12.14
CA GLY A 530 1.63 3.95 -11.25
C GLY A 530 0.35 4.51 -11.89
N THR A 531 -0.78 3.87 -11.60
CA THR A 531 -2.12 4.37 -11.90
C THR A 531 -2.71 5.04 -10.65
N GLY A 532 -2.77 6.37 -10.61
CA GLY A 532 -3.36 7.12 -9.49
C GLY A 532 -2.51 7.24 -8.23
N HIS A 533 -1.29 6.69 -8.23
CA HIS A 533 -0.35 6.69 -7.08
C HIS A 533 1.03 7.20 -7.51
N ASN A 534 1.09 8.36 -8.16
CA ASN A 534 2.33 8.88 -8.75
C ASN A 534 3.13 9.76 -7.78
N TYR A 535 2.49 10.42 -6.82
CA TYR A 535 3.13 11.28 -5.82
C TYR A 535 2.83 10.75 -4.42
N HIS A 536 3.87 10.44 -3.64
CA HIS A 536 3.75 9.91 -2.27
C HIS A 536 3.84 11.02 -1.21
N THR A 537 3.15 10.83 -0.08
CA THR A 537 3.32 11.67 1.12
C THR A 537 3.73 10.85 2.33
N LEU A 538 4.30 11.52 3.34
CA LEU A 538 4.71 10.89 4.61
C LEU A 538 3.53 10.25 5.36
N SER A 539 2.32 10.79 5.18
CA SER A 539 1.09 10.23 5.77
C SER A 539 0.67 8.88 5.19
N GLY A 540 1.32 8.42 4.11
CA GLY A 540 0.95 7.21 3.38
C GLY A 540 -0.14 7.44 2.32
N LYS A 541 -0.70 8.65 2.23
CA LYS A 541 -1.58 9.04 1.12
C LYS A 541 -0.76 9.18 -0.17
N HIS A 542 -1.41 8.90 -1.29
CA HIS A 542 -0.81 8.98 -2.62
C HIS A 542 -1.74 9.73 -3.56
N TYR A 543 -1.16 10.48 -4.48
CA TYR A 543 -1.90 11.31 -5.42
C TYR A 543 -1.54 10.95 -6.86
N THR A 544 -2.50 11.17 -7.76
CA THR A 544 -2.23 11.09 -9.20
C THR A 544 -1.39 12.28 -9.65
N ALA A 545 -0.56 12.08 -10.67
CA ALA A 545 0.08 13.19 -11.37
C ALA A 545 -0.85 13.72 -12.48
N ILE A 546 -0.84 15.03 -12.70
CA ILE A 546 -1.62 15.70 -13.73
C ILE A 546 -0.96 15.48 -15.08
N ARG A 547 -1.64 14.82 -16.02
CA ARG A 547 -1.06 14.40 -17.29
C ARG A 547 -1.19 15.51 -18.31
N ILE A 548 -0.07 16.10 -18.70
CA ILE A 548 0.01 17.08 -19.78
C ILE A 548 1.09 16.60 -20.78
N PRO A 549 0.74 15.68 -21.70
CA PRO A 549 1.68 15.19 -22.70
C PRO A 549 2.29 16.31 -23.54
N GLU A 550 3.53 16.11 -24.00
CA GLU A 550 4.18 17.08 -24.90
C GLU A 550 3.52 17.08 -26.29
N ALA A 551 3.14 18.26 -26.77
CA ALA A 551 2.67 18.52 -28.11
C ALA A 551 3.86 18.50 -29.07
N LYS A 552 4.13 17.32 -29.63
CA LYS A 552 5.16 17.06 -30.64
C LYS A 552 4.54 16.43 -31.87
N GLU A 553 4.81 16.98 -33.05
CA GLU A 553 4.43 16.39 -34.33
C GLU A 553 5.15 15.04 -34.59
N THR A 554 6.37 14.90 -34.06
CA THR A 554 7.26 13.80 -34.44
C THR A 554 7.16 12.57 -33.55
N SER A 555 6.58 12.69 -32.35
CA SER A 555 6.49 11.60 -31.37
C SER A 555 5.38 11.80 -30.34
N GLY A 556 5.05 10.75 -29.58
CA GLY A 556 4.14 10.84 -28.44
C GLY A 556 2.66 10.72 -28.79
N ARG A 557 1.80 11.20 -27.87
CA ARG A 557 0.34 11.07 -27.95
C ARG A 557 -0.26 11.98 -29.02
N VAL A 558 0.22 13.23 -29.13
CA VAL A 558 -0.28 14.21 -30.10
C VAL A 558 -0.08 13.72 -31.53
N LYS A 559 1.11 13.23 -31.90
CA LYS A 559 1.33 12.59 -33.21
C LYS A 559 0.30 11.50 -33.53
N LYS A 560 -0.01 10.62 -32.56
CA LYS A 560 -0.99 9.55 -32.76
C LYS A 560 -2.40 10.10 -32.97
N MET A 561 -2.75 11.20 -32.30
CA MET A 561 -4.05 11.84 -32.48
C MET A 561 -4.16 12.54 -33.83
N MET A 562 -3.12 13.27 -34.24
CA MET A 562 -3.05 13.87 -35.58
C MET A 562 -3.13 12.83 -36.71
N GLN A 563 -2.66 11.60 -36.49
CA GLN A 563 -2.80 10.52 -37.47
C GLN A 563 -4.22 9.93 -37.54
N ASN A 564 -5.03 10.13 -36.51
CA ASN A 564 -6.35 9.53 -36.36
C ASN A 564 -7.49 10.55 -36.50
N ASN A 565 -7.19 11.84 -36.47
CA ASN A 565 -8.15 12.93 -36.50
C ASN A 565 -7.57 14.13 -37.26
N ASP A 566 -8.08 14.35 -38.47
CA ASP A 566 -7.66 15.44 -39.36
C ASP A 566 -8.37 16.78 -39.04
N GLU A 567 -9.28 16.82 -38.05
CA GLU A 567 -10.08 18.02 -37.72
C GLU A 567 -9.36 19.00 -36.78
N ILE A 568 -8.24 18.60 -36.15
CA ILE A 568 -7.52 19.42 -35.16
C ILE A 568 -6.10 19.69 -35.64
N GLU A 569 -5.75 20.96 -35.85
CA GLU A 569 -4.42 21.37 -36.28
C GLU A 569 -3.39 21.26 -35.15
N PHE A 570 -2.10 21.12 -35.49
CA PHE A 570 -1.02 21.02 -34.48
C PHE A 570 -0.97 22.24 -33.55
N ASP A 571 -1.24 23.42 -34.09
CA ASP A 571 -1.24 24.67 -33.34
C ASP A 571 -2.30 24.68 -32.22
N ASP A 572 -3.43 23.97 -32.40
CA ASP A 572 -4.43 23.80 -31.35
C ASP A 572 -3.93 22.92 -30.21
N TYR A 573 -3.25 21.79 -30.52
CA TYR A 573 -2.60 20.99 -29.50
C TYR A 573 -1.57 21.79 -28.73
N LYS A 574 -0.78 22.62 -29.42
CA LYS A 574 0.24 23.45 -28.79
C LYS A 574 -0.39 24.54 -27.91
N ARG A 575 -1.42 25.22 -28.39
CA ARG A 575 -2.15 26.26 -27.66
C ARG A 575 -2.78 25.71 -26.38
N LEU A 576 -3.49 24.58 -26.46
CA LEU A 576 -4.17 23.97 -25.32
C LEU A 576 -3.18 23.38 -24.30
N GLU A 577 -2.11 22.75 -24.77
CA GLU A 577 -1.01 22.31 -23.91
C GLU A 577 -0.43 23.47 -23.09
N GLN A 578 -0.07 24.58 -23.76
CA GLN A 578 0.50 25.74 -23.09
C GLN A 578 -0.52 26.39 -22.15
N GLY A 579 -1.80 26.45 -22.55
CA GLY A 579 -2.90 26.89 -21.69
C GLY A 579 -3.00 26.09 -20.40
N ALA A 580 -2.92 24.76 -20.47
CA ALA A 580 -2.94 23.90 -19.28
C ALA A 580 -1.72 24.10 -18.37
N LEU A 581 -0.51 24.26 -18.93
CA LEU A 581 0.71 24.52 -18.16
C LEU A 581 0.68 25.89 -17.46
N ILE A 582 0.25 26.93 -18.17
CA ILE A 582 0.08 28.29 -17.61
C ILE A 582 -0.97 28.25 -16.48
N ALA A 583 -2.11 27.60 -16.71
CA ALA A 583 -3.17 27.50 -15.72
C ALA A 583 -2.74 26.82 -14.42
N LEU A 584 -1.86 25.81 -14.49
CA LEU A 584 -1.28 25.17 -13.32
C LEU A 584 -0.34 26.11 -12.55
N ARG A 585 0.49 26.87 -13.25
CA ARG A 585 1.44 27.80 -12.64
C ARG A 585 0.71 28.97 -11.97
N GLU A 586 -0.22 29.61 -12.68
CA GLU A 586 -1.10 30.65 -12.11
C GLU A 586 -1.87 30.13 -10.89
N PHE A 587 -2.33 28.87 -10.92
CA PHE A 587 -2.95 28.25 -9.74
C PHE A 587 -1.97 28.05 -8.58
N SER A 588 -0.74 27.66 -8.87
CA SER A 588 0.33 27.54 -7.87
C SER A 588 0.60 28.90 -7.23
N ASP A 589 0.59 29.98 -8.00
CA ASP A 589 0.86 31.34 -7.54
C ASP A 589 -0.35 32.01 -6.85
N GLY A 590 -1.51 31.34 -6.84
CA GLY A 590 -2.76 31.85 -6.25
C GLY A 590 -3.51 32.84 -7.14
N GLU A 591 -3.15 32.93 -8.41
CA GLU A 591 -3.72 33.83 -9.42
C GLU A 591 -4.91 33.21 -10.18
N ARG A 592 -5.13 31.89 -10.05
CA ARG A 592 -6.21 31.16 -10.73
C ARG A 592 -6.95 30.22 -9.78
N GLU A 593 -8.26 30.07 -9.96
CA GLU A 593 -9.10 29.13 -9.19
C GLU A 593 -9.05 27.70 -9.74
N ILE A 594 -9.22 26.71 -8.85
CA ILE A 594 -9.22 25.27 -9.18
C ILE A 594 -10.15 24.93 -10.36
N SER A 595 -11.36 25.50 -10.38
CA SER A 595 -12.36 25.27 -11.43
C SER A 595 -11.81 25.60 -12.83
N SER A 596 -11.31 26.82 -13.00
CA SER A 596 -10.74 27.31 -14.27
C SER A 596 -9.41 26.63 -14.64
N THR A 597 -8.63 26.16 -13.66
CA THR A 597 -7.43 25.36 -13.90
C THR A 597 -7.78 23.97 -14.43
N LEU A 598 -8.76 23.31 -13.81
CA LEU A 598 -9.24 22.01 -14.26
C LEU A 598 -9.85 22.10 -15.66
N GLU A 599 -10.62 23.15 -15.96
CA GLU A 599 -11.17 23.37 -17.29
C GLU A 599 -10.08 23.39 -18.37
N ALA A 600 -9.00 24.16 -18.17
CA ALA A 600 -7.88 24.22 -19.11
C ALA A 600 -7.18 22.86 -19.30
N ILE A 601 -7.00 22.09 -18.23
CA ILE A 601 -6.39 20.75 -18.30
C ILE A 601 -7.30 19.78 -19.05
N LEU A 602 -8.60 19.78 -18.73
CA LEU A 602 -9.58 18.87 -19.31
C LEU A 602 -9.88 19.19 -20.78
N GLU A 603 -9.79 20.46 -21.18
CA GLU A 603 -9.91 20.86 -22.58
C GLU A 603 -8.78 20.23 -23.43
N TYR A 604 -7.55 20.24 -22.92
CA TYR A 604 -6.43 19.57 -23.60
C TYR A 604 -6.61 18.05 -23.63
N ASP A 605 -7.05 17.46 -22.53
CA ASP A 605 -7.32 16.02 -22.44
C ASP A 605 -8.40 15.55 -23.42
N LYS A 606 -9.45 16.36 -23.62
CA LYS A 606 -10.57 16.05 -24.52
C LYS A 606 -10.08 15.83 -25.94
N ILE A 607 -9.20 16.70 -26.44
CA ILE A 607 -8.64 16.57 -27.79
C ILE A 607 -7.63 15.43 -27.93
N LEU A 608 -7.10 14.92 -26.80
CA LEU A 608 -6.27 13.71 -26.76
C LEU A 608 -7.09 12.40 -26.75
N GLY A 609 -8.42 12.51 -26.91
CA GLY A 609 -9.35 11.40 -26.96
C GLY A 609 -9.51 10.68 -25.62
N GLU A 610 -9.31 11.40 -24.52
CA GLU A 610 -9.37 10.82 -23.18
C GLU A 610 -10.68 11.21 -22.49
N ASN A 611 -11.68 10.32 -22.53
CA ASN A 611 -12.92 10.48 -21.77
C ASN A 611 -12.61 10.33 -20.27
N ARG A 612 -12.45 11.46 -19.57
CA ARG A 612 -11.70 11.56 -18.31
C ARG A 612 -12.52 12.07 -17.11
N GLU A 613 -13.78 11.68 -17.00
CA GLU A 613 -14.57 11.97 -15.79
C GLU A 613 -13.88 11.50 -14.49
N VAL A 614 -13.07 10.43 -14.56
CA VAL A 614 -12.31 9.90 -13.42
C VAL A 614 -11.06 10.72 -13.10
N HIS A 615 -10.42 11.35 -14.09
CA HIS A 615 -9.21 12.15 -13.84
C HIS A 615 -9.54 13.51 -13.26
N GLU A 616 -10.71 14.09 -13.58
CA GLU A 616 -11.13 15.37 -12.98
C GLU A 616 -11.13 15.30 -11.45
N ASP A 617 -11.77 14.29 -10.87
CA ASP A 617 -11.85 14.13 -9.41
C ASP A 617 -10.46 13.94 -8.77
N LEU A 618 -9.57 13.20 -9.43
CA LEU A 618 -8.21 12.97 -8.95
C LEU A 618 -7.32 14.22 -9.09
N TYR A 619 -7.51 15.01 -10.16
CA TYR A 619 -6.81 16.28 -10.38
C TYR A 619 -7.30 17.34 -9.40
N ARG A 620 -8.62 17.39 -9.17
CA ARG A 620 -9.22 18.26 -8.16
C ARG A 620 -8.68 17.94 -6.77
N GLU A 621 -8.55 16.66 -6.41
CA GLU A 621 -8.00 16.22 -5.13
C GLU A 621 -6.57 16.71 -4.91
N VAL A 622 -5.66 16.46 -5.87
CA VAL A 622 -4.25 16.89 -5.73
C VAL A 622 -4.13 18.42 -5.73
N LEU A 623 -4.90 19.13 -6.56
CA LEU A 623 -4.88 20.60 -6.59
C LEU A 623 -5.46 21.22 -5.32
N SER A 624 -6.51 20.62 -4.75
CA SER A 624 -7.13 21.14 -3.52
C SER A 624 -6.25 20.94 -2.29
N GLU A 625 -5.57 19.79 -2.20
CA GLU A 625 -4.74 19.47 -1.04
C GLU A 625 -3.31 20.02 -1.14
N ARG A 626 -2.85 20.39 -2.34
CA ARG A 626 -1.53 21.00 -2.59
C ARG A 626 -0.37 20.25 -1.89
N PRO A 627 -0.25 18.92 -2.02
CA PRO A 627 0.68 18.13 -1.20
C PRO A 627 2.16 18.38 -1.52
N TRP A 628 2.49 19.03 -2.64
CA TRP A 628 3.86 19.45 -2.95
C TRP A 628 4.32 20.63 -2.10
N GLU A 629 3.41 21.51 -1.68
CA GLU A 629 3.74 22.67 -0.83
C GLU A 629 3.92 22.27 0.63
N GLN A 630 3.32 21.15 1.03
CA GLN A 630 3.47 20.57 2.35
C GLN A 630 4.75 19.75 2.49
N CYS A 631 5.50 19.54 1.40
CA CYS A 631 6.72 18.75 1.40
C CYS A 631 7.96 19.65 1.41
N ASP A 632 8.80 19.45 2.43
CA ASP A 632 10.02 20.23 2.63
C ASP A 632 11.25 19.74 1.85
N CYS A 633 11.10 18.75 0.95
CA CYS A 633 12.22 18.17 0.22
C CYS A 633 12.76 19.13 -0.86
N ASN A 634 14.04 18.98 -1.22
CA ASN A 634 14.73 19.84 -2.20
C ASN A 634 13.95 19.96 -3.51
N ILE A 635 13.42 18.85 -4.02
CA ILE A 635 12.69 18.81 -5.29
C ILE A 635 11.40 19.62 -5.21
N CYS A 636 10.56 19.39 -4.20
CA CYS A 636 9.27 20.10 -4.09
C CYS A 636 9.48 21.61 -3.88
N LYS A 637 10.52 22.00 -3.13
CA LYS A 637 10.92 23.40 -2.94
C LYS A 637 11.42 24.06 -4.22
N GLU A 638 12.17 23.33 -5.04
CA GLU A 638 12.81 23.86 -6.25
C GLU A 638 11.82 24.00 -7.41
N ILE A 639 11.04 22.94 -7.69
CA ILE A 639 10.20 22.89 -8.91
C ILE A 639 8.71 23.11 -8.64
N GLY A 640 8.30 23.19 -7.38
CA GLY A 640 6.91 23.46 -6.99
C GLY A 640 5.91 22.53 -7.68
N ILE A 641 4.89 23.11 -8.29
CA ILE A 641 3.81 22.36 -8.96
C ILE A 641 4.30 21.47 -10.12
N ASP A 642 5.46 21.75 -10.71
CA ASP A 642 5.99 20.90 -11.79
C ASP A 642 6.30 19.46 -11.32
N VAL A 643 6.46 19.22 -10.01
CA VAL A 643 6.62 17.86 -9.47
C VAL A 643 5.38 17.00 -9.69
N ILE A 644 4.18 17.58 -9.68
CA ILE A 644 2.91 16.85 -9.88
C ILE A 644 2.53 16.72 -11.35
N VAL A 645 3.27 17.35 -12.27
CA VAL A 645 2.99 17.25 -13.72
C VAL A 645 3.63 15.98 -14.29
N PHE A 646 2.82 15.12 -14.89
CA PHE A 646 3.27 13.94 -15.64
C PHE A 646 3.65 14.37 -17.05
N ARG A 647 4.93 14.64 -17.28
CA ARG A 647 5.47 15.14 -18.55
C ARG A 647 7.00 15.05 -18.59
N GLY A 648 7.54 14.44 -19.64
CA GLY A 648 8.99 14.35 -19.85
C GLY A 648 9.75 13.54 -18.79
N ASN A 649 11.02 13.26 -19.04
CA ASN A 649 11.86 12.51 -18.10
C ASN A 649 12.16 13.32 -16.83
N ASN A 650 12.51 14.61 -16.97
CA ASN A 650 12.99 15.44 -15.86
C ASN A 650 11.97 15.59 -14.71
N ARG A 651 10.68 15.83 -15.01
CA ARG A 651 9.65 15.88 -13.96
C ARG A 651 9.33 14.51 -13.39
N ASN A 652 9.15 13.51 -14.27
CA ASN A 652 8.76 12.17 -13.86
C ASN A 652 9.81 11.51 -12.96
N ARG A 653 11.10 11.63 -13.29
CA ARG A 653 12.21 11.08 -12.49
C ARG A 653 12.42 11.86 -11.20
N ARG A 654 12.35 13.20 -11.21
CA ARG A 654 12.39 14.01 -9.97
C ARG A 654 11.25 13.64 -9.02
N ARG A 655 10.02 13.44 -9.53
CA ARG A 655 8.92 12.89 -8.72
C ARG A 655 9.23 11.48 -8.19
N GLY A 656 9.91 10.64 -8.98
CA GLY A 656 10.42 9.35 -8.52
C GLY A 656 11.42 9.48 -7.37
N PHE A 657 12.38 10.40 -7.46
CA PHE A 657 13.35 10.68 -6.41
C PHE A 657 12.68 11.21 -5.13
N HIS A 658 11.67 12.08 -5.28
CA HIS A 658 10.80 12.50 -4.17
C HIS A 658 10.11 11.29 -3.52
N ASN A 659 9.51 10.39 -4.30
CA ASN A 659 8.85 9.20 -3.73
C ASN A 659 9.84 8.28 -2.99
N THR A 660 11.07 8.13 -3.50
CA THR A 660 12.15 7.41 -2.80
C THR A 660 12.52 8.11 -1.50
N HIS A 661 12.67 9.44 -1.50
CA HIS A 661 12.91 10.23 -0.30
C HIS A 661 11.81 10.06 0.76
N VAL A 662 10.54 10.11 0.35
CA VAL A 662 9.40 9.89 1.25
C VAL A 662 9.44 8.49 1.85
N TYR A 663 9.67 7.46 1.03
CA TYR A 663 9.73 6.07 1.50
C TYR A 663 10.91 5.86 2.46
N TYR A 664 12.10 6.38 2.13
CA TYR A 664 13.26 6.29 3.00
C TYR A 664 13.08 7.05 4.31
N SER A 665 12.39 8.20 4.29
CA SER A 665 12.05 8.94 5.51
C SER A 665 11.13 8.12 6.44
N GLN A 666 10.21 7.33 5.89
CA GLN A 666 9.37 6.41 6.66
C GLN A 666 10.22 5.27 7.29
N ILE A 667 11.21 4.75 6.56
CA ILE A 667 12.16 3.75 7.08
C ILE A 667 13.00 4.34 8.21
N GLN A 668 13.47 5.58 8.06
CA GLN A 668 14.25 6.27 9.11
C GLN A 668 13.41 6.48 10.38
N GLU A 669 12.11 6.74 10.24
CA GLU A 669 11.20 6.82 11.39
C GLU A 669 10.99 5.44 12.03
N LEU A 670 10.90 4.37 11.25
CA LEU A 670 10.86 2.99 11.75
C LEU A 670 12.13 2.66 12.56
N LYS A 671 13.33 2.96 12.04
CA LYS A 671 14.61 2.76 12.73
C LYS A 671 14.65 3.47 14.09
N LYS A 672 14.16 4.72 14.17
CA LYS A 672 14.10 5.47 15.43
C LYS A 672 13.18 4.85 16.47
N ARG A 673 12.07 4.23 16.05
CA ARG A 673 11.16 3.52 16.96
C ARG A 673 11.80 2.23 17.47
N TRP A 674 12.60 1.59 16.63
CA TRP A 674 13.31 0.36 16.95
C TRP A 674 14.43 0.55 17.98
N ASN A 675 15.15 1.67 17.92
CA ASN A 675 16.25 1.98 18.83
C ASN A 675 15.79 2.55 20.20
N LYS A 676 14.49 2.63 20.46
CA LYS A 676 13.90 3.07 21.74
C LYS A 676 13.41 1.87 22.51
#